data_AF-A0A8U1BP00-F1
#
_entry.id   AF-A0A8U1BP00-F1
#
_cell.length_a   1.000
_cell.length_b   1.000
_cell.length_c   1.000
_cell.angle_alpha   90.00
_cell.angle_beta   90.00
_cell.angle_gamma   90.00
#
_symmetry.space_group_name_H-M   'P 1'
#
loop_
_entity.id
_entity.type
_entity.pdbx_description
1 polymer ?
#
loop_
_entity_poly.entity_id
_entity_poly.type
_entity_poly.pdbx_seq_one_letter_code
_entity_poly.pdbx_strand_id
1 'polypeptide(L)'
;MSNNNQVIYTNSWALYLSGTSEQINKIAKKHGFHILGKIFPDGNYYHMEQRGVAKQSLQAHYLHNLRLKMDPKVLWFAQQSGRSRNRRHSFTAPTDPFFNQQWYLVHSEAFNQNVVAAWARGYTGKGVVVSILDDGLETSHPDLAENYDPLASYDMNDNDPNPETQYSLTRPKRHGTRCAGVVAAVANNGVCGVGVAYQAKIGGVRMLDGQVTDLIEAMSLNLNQKHIDIYSSSWGPEDLGRNLEGPNTLAKEAFIRGISNGRGGLGSIYVWASGNGGASFDNCNCDGYTNSIYTLSVGSTTEKGTLPFYSEPCSAILTTTYSGVSFQHHRIITTDLHQSCTSDHTGTSASAPLAAGIIALALEANPRLTWRDVQHLVVRASRLADLRTHDWRTNGVGRPVSHYYGYGLLDAGRLVDLASKWKTVKPQKKCTIDLITRSFEFRMKLTLRWNVTACHSTRNWIRSLEHIQARLTLTYSRRGDLSITLISPKKTISNLLTTRPYDKTSAGFSDWAFMSTHCWDEDPSGYWVLRIENNGDSTNRGFLLKFQLELHGTAEHMIGRRMERAVVQQCAVRNSDGGCEECIYPLYVFENICLMSCPPHYYVSNGNSTRSYQRCLPCHRNCHTCFGKQDTNCLDCPPYSTLDSRRSTCSPPVYPWDHKGKVTNGMDRTAAVLGILMGGPLVILFVMWAIAWMVSRSFLPRGAARNQVDISTSHSSDESRDVEMVVFSITERQAENSESTSTFTNIPNTSRET
;
A
#
# COMPACT_ATOMS: atom_id res chain seq x y z
N MET A 1 -5.53 -30.35 23.08
CA MET A 1 -6.22 -30.94 21.91
C MET A 1 -6.81 -32.29 22.34
N SER A 2 -8.14 -32.42 22.45
CA SER A 2 -8.77 -33.71 22.77
C SER A 2 -9.30 -34.35 21.48
N ASN A 3 -8.99 -35.64 21.30
CA ASN A 3 -9.41 -36.47 20.17
C ASN A 3 -10.92 -36.72 20.26
N ASN A 4 -11.74 -35.91 19.60
CA ASN A 4 -13.20 -35.99 19.66
C ASN A 4 -13.82 -36.64 18.39
N ASN A 5 -13.38 -37.86 18.07
CA ASN A 5 -13.96 -38.66 16.98
C ASN A 5 -14.87 -39.81 17.51
N GLN A 6 -15.66 -39.55 18.56
CA GLN A 6 -16.68 -40.50 19.01
C GLN A 6 -17.98 -40.30 18.21
N VAL A 7 -18.42 -41.35 17.51
CA VAL A 7 -19.67 -41.35 16.72
C VAL A 7 -20.86 -41.49 17.67
N ILE A 8 -21.71 -40.46 17.74
CA ILE A 8 -22.95 -40.50 18.54
C ILE A 8 -24.09 -41.02 17.64
N TYR A 9 -24.62 -42.20 17.94
CA TYR A 9 -25.80 -42.76 17.29
C TYR A 9 -27.08 -42.18 17.87
N THR A 10 -28.11 -42.04 17.04
CA THR A 10 -29.42 -41.51 17.41
C THR A 10 -30.49 -42.61 17.45
N ASN A 11 -31.69 -42.28 17.94
CA ASN A 11 -32.87 -43.14 17.87
C ASN A 11 -33.60 -43.09 16.51
N SER A 12 -32.95 -42.57 15.47
CA SER A 12 -33.49 -42.48 14.11
C SER A 12 -32.76 -43.44 13.16
N TRP A 13 -33.49 -43.97 12.19
CA TRP A 13 -33.00 -44.81 11.11
C TRP A 13 -33.48 -44.29 9.75
N ALA A 14 -32.65 -44.49 8.73
CA ALA A 14 -33.05 -44.40 7.34
C ALA A 14 -33.18 -45.82 6.79
N LEU A 15 -34.32 -46.15 6.19
CA LEU A 15 -34.55 -47.47 5.60
C LEU A 15 -34.93 -47.31 4.13
N TYR A 16 -34.39 -48.17 3.28
CA TYR A 16 -34.86 -48.37 1.91
C TYR A 16 -35.69 -49.66 1.86
N LEU A 17 -36.97 -49.53 1.52
CA LEU A 17 -37.93 -50.62 1.59
C LEU A 17 -38.51 -50.94 0.20
N SER A 18 -38.78 -52.21 -0.06
CA SER A 18 -39.56 -52.63 -1.24
C SER A 18 -41.02 -52.90 -0.87
N GLY A 19 -41.96 -52.28 -1.57
CA GLY A 19 -43.40 -52.54 -1.40
C GLY A 19 -44.31 -51.32 -1.46
N THR A 20 -45.61 -51.55 -1.27
CA THR A 20 -46.64 -50.51 -1.20
C THR A 20 -46.65 -49.81 0.17
N SER A 21 -47.25 -48.62 0.27
CA SER A 21 -47.36 -47.85 1.52
C SER A 21 -47.94 -48.66 2.68
N GLU A 22 -48.90 -49.55 2.41
CA GLU A 22 -49.47 -50.45 3.43
C GLU A 22 -48.46 -51.48 3.94
N GLN A 23 -47.65 -52.05 3.05
CA GLN A 23 -46.61 -53.01 3.43
C GLN A 23 -45.52 -52.34 4.25
N ILE A 24 -45.19 -51.10 3.94
CA ILE A 24 -44.20 -50.29 4.66
C ILE A 24 -44.71 -49.96 6.07
N ASN A 25 -45.99 -49.59 6.21
CA ASN A 25 -46.62 -49.41 7.52
C ASN A 25 -46.62 -50.71 8.35
N LYS A 26 -46.83 -51.87 7.72
CA LYS A 26 -46.72 -53.18 8.38
C LYS A 26 -45.30 -53.46 8.86
N ILE A 27 -44.28 -53.17 8.05
CA ILE A 27 -42.87 -53.35 8.43
C ILE A 27 -42.50 -52.43 9.59
N ALA A 28 -42.89 -51.16 9.54
CA ALA A 28 -42.64 -50.22 10.62
C ALA A 28 -43.28 -50.71 11.94
N LYS A 29 -44.57 -51.10 11.92
CA LYS A 29 -45.24 -51.68 13.10
C LYS A 29 -44.57 -52.96 13.60
N LYS A 30 -44.19 -53.87 12.69
CA LYS A 30 -43.52 -55.15 13.01
C LYS A 30 -42.21 -54.94 13.77
N HIS A 31 -41.42 -53.94 13.38
CA HIS A 31 -40.13 -53.64 14.01
C HIS A 31 -40.21 -52.54 15.08
N GLY A 32 -41.42 -52.06 15.39
CA GLY A 32 -41.68 -51.04 16.41
C GLY A 32 -41.28 -49.62 16.01
N PHE A 33 -41.07 -49.34 14.72
CA PHE A 33 -40.71 -48.02 14.23
C PHE A 33 -41.92 -47.12 13.99
N HIS A 34 -41.75 -45.83 14.25
CA HIS A 34 -42.65 -44.77 13.83
C HIS A 34 -42.11 -44.11 12.55
N ILE A 35 -42.93 -44.03 11.50
CA ILE A 35 -42.53 -43.40 10.24
C ILE A 35 -42.71 -41.89 10.38
N LEU A 36 -41.62 -41.15 10.23
CA LEU A 36 -41.63 -39.68 10.25
C LEU A 36 -41.89 -39.08 8.87
N GLY A 37 -41.51 -39.80 7.81
CA GLY A 37 -41.78 -39.39 6.44
C GLY A 37 -40.88 -40.08 5.43
N LYS A 38 -41.10 -39.80 4.15
CA LYS A 38 -40.15 -40.14 3.09
C LYS A 38 -38.95 -39.19 3.13
N ILE A 39 -37.75 -39.73 2.97
CA ILE A 39 -36.52 -38.94 2.87
C ILE A 39 -36.43 -38.27 1.49
N PHE A 40 -36.82 -39.00 0.44
CA PHE A 40 -36.88 -38.51 -0.93
C PHE A 40 -38.30 -38.67 -1.47
N PRO A 41 -38.91 -37.64 -2.09
CA PRO A 41 -40.30 -37.69 -2.58
C PRO A 41 -40.56 -38.81 -3.60
N ASP A 42 -39.59 -39.04 -4.47
CA ASP A 42 -39.58 -39.99 -5.60
C ASP A 42 -39.00 -41.37 -5.25
N GLY A 43 -38.51 -41.55 -4.01
CA GLY A 43 -37.90 -42.79 -3.55
C GLY A 43 -38.73 -43.59 -2.55
N ASN A 44 -38.20 -44.78 -2.21
CA ASN A 44 -38.68 -45.62 -1.10
C ASN A 44 -37.76 -45.57 0.12
N TYR A 45 -37.13 -44.42 0.33
CA TYR A 45 -36.35 -44.14 1.54
C TYR A 45 -37.26 -43.51 2.60
N TYR A 46 -37.26 -44.09 3.79
CA TYR A 46 -38.11 -43.69 4.91
C TYR A 46 -37.26 -43.30 6.10
N HIS A 47 -37.59 -42.16 6.70
CA HIS A 47 -37.07 -41.76 8.00
C HIS A 47 -37.97 -42.38 9.06
N MET A 48 -37.37 -43.21 9.90
CA MET A 48 -38.05 -43.96 10.95
C MET A 48 -37.42 -43.65 12.31
N GLU A 49 -38.25 -43.53 13.33
CA GLU A 49 -37.83 -43.31 14.71
C GLU A 49 -38.23 -44.51 15.58
N GLN A 50 -37.35 -44.92 16.48
CA GLN A 50 -37.69 -45.86 17.54
C GLN A 50 -37.72 -45.16 18.90
N ARG A 51 -38.92 -44.97 19.47
CA ARG A 51 -39.10 -44.24 20.74
C ARG A 51 -38.56 -45.00 21.95
N GLY A 52 -38.42 -46.33 21.85
CA GLY A 52 -37.83 -47.18 22.90
C GLY A 52 -36.29 -47.15 22.94
N VAL A 53 -35.62 -46.46 22.03
CA VAL A 53 -34.16 -46.33 21.97
C VAL A 53 -33.74 -44.94 22.43
N ALA A 54 -32.64 -44.86 23.18
CA ALA A 54 -32.09 -43.59 23.65
C ALA A 54 -31.82 -42.63 22.48
N LYS A 55 -32.17 -41.36 22.65
CA LYS A 55 -31.98 -40.31 21.62
C LYS A 55 -30.52 -40.12 21.22
N GLN A 56 -29.57 -40.45 22.09
CA GLN A 56 -28.14 -40.42 21.84
C GLN A 56 -27.46 -41.64 22.50
N SER A 57 -26.55 -42.29 21.79
CA SER A 57 -25.79 -43.47 22.24
C SER A 57 -24.39 -43.48 21.62
N LEU A 58 -23.39 -43.98 22.35
CA LEU A 58 -22.03 -44.17 21.81
C LEU A 58 -21.89 -45.44 20.96
N GLN A 59 -22.89 -46.33 20.99
CA GLN A 59 -22.90 -47.58 20.25
C GLN A 59 -24.15 -47.70 19.38
N ALA A 60 -23.98 -48.27 18.19
CA ALA A 60 -25.09 -48.63 17.32
C ALA A 60 -25.97 -49.69 18.01
N HIS A 61 -27.28 -49.58 17.84
CA HIS A 61 -28.24 -50.44 18.50
C HIS A 61 -28.32 -51.81 17.81
N TYR A 62 -27.56 -52.77 18.35
CA TYR A 62 -27.34 -54.10 17.78
C TYR A 62 -28.64 -54.86 17.43
N LEU A 63 -29.58 -55.00 18.37
CA LEU A 63 -30.77 -55.84 18.19
C LEU A 63 -31.69 -55.37 17.06
N HIS A 64 -31.95 -54.06 16.97
CA HIS A 64 -32.75 -53.50 15.87
C HIS A 64 -32.04 -53.63 14.52
N ASN A 65 -30.74 -53.39 14.46
CA ASN A 65 -29.96 -53.55 13.23
C ASN A 65 -29.96 -55.01 12.77
N LEU A 66 -29.84 -55.98 13.69
CA LEU A 66 -29.94 -57.40 13.36
C LEU A 66 -31.33 -57.78 12.83
N ARG A 67 -32.40 -57.32 13.49
CA ARG A 67 -33.79 -57.60 13.06
C ARG A 67 -34.11 -57.01 11.69
N LEU A 68 -33.64 -55.80 11.40
CA LEU A 68 -33.80 -55.17 10.10
C LEU A 68 -33.03 -55.90 9.01
N LYS A 69 -31.80 -56.35 9.29
CA LYS A 69 -30.97 -57.12 8.35
C LYS A 69 -31.61 -58.45 7.94
N MET A 70 -32.39 -59.06 8.82
CA MET A 70 -33.05 -60.35 8.57
C MET A 70 -34.41 -60.20 7.87
N ASP A 71 -34.92 -58.97 7.65
CA ASP A 71 -36.20 -58.75 6.99
C ASP A 71 -36.01 -58.58 5.47
N PRO A 72 -36.54 -59.48 4.62
CA PRO A 72 -36.29 -59.49 3.18
C PRO A 72 -36.86 -58.27 2.45
N LYS A 73 -37.75 -57.49 3.09
CA LYS A 73 -38.31 -56.26 2.53
C LYS A 73 -37.49 -55.01 2.89
N VAL A 74 -36.51 -55.14 3.78
CA VAL A 74 -35.56 -54.08 4.12
C VAL A 74 -34.34 -54.24 3.23
N LEU A 75 -34.33 -53.51 2.12
CA LEU A 75 -33.24 -53.58 1.13
C LEU A 75 -31.96 -52.90 1.64
N TRP A 76 -32.11 -51.84 2.45
CA TRP A 76 -31.00 -51.15 3.10
C TRP A 76 -31.48 -50.45 4.36
N PHE A 77 -30.61 -50.33 5.34
CA PHE A 77 -30.86 -49.50 6.52
C PHE A 77 -29.59 -48.88 7.06
N ALA A 78 -29.71 -47.72 7.70
CA ALA A 78 -28.66 -47.12 8.50
C ALA A 78 -29.24 -46.43 9.73
N GLN A 79 -28.75 -46.79 10.91
CA GLN A 79 -28.98 -45.98 12.11
C GLN A 79 -28.27 -44.64 11.94
N GLN A 80 -28.99 -43.55 12.14
CA GLN A 80 -28.46 -42.21 11.93
C GLN A 80 -27.51 -41.85 13.07
N SER A 81 -26.32 -41.37 12.72
CA SER A 81 -25.37 -40.80 13.67
C SER A 81 -25.37 -39.28 13.59
N GLY A 82 -25.35 -38.64 14.75
CA GLY A 82 -25.13 -37.22 14.88
C GLY A 82 -23.73 -36.89 14.36
N ARG A 83 -23.68 -36.01 13.37
CA ARG A 83 -22.43 -35.38 12.93
C ARG A 83 -22.39 -33.96 13.46
N SER A 84 -21.29 -33.58 14.10
CA SER A 84 -21.05 -32.17 14.41
C SER A 84 -20.89 -31.40 13.10
N ARG A 85 -21.80 -30.46 12.86
CA ARG A 85 -21.72 -29.53 11.73
C ARG A 85 -21.56 -28.13 12.32
N ASN A 86 -20.34 -27.60 12.26
CA ASN A 86 -20.12 -26.19 12.59
C ASN A 86 -20.66 -25.33 11.44
N ARG A 87 -21.39 -24.25 11.75
CA ARG A 87 -21.66 -23.20 10.75
C ARG A 87 -20.30 -22.70 10.24
N ARG A 88 -20.10 -22.66 8.93
CA ARG A 88 -18.95 -21.96 8.34
C ARG A 88 -19.19 -20.46 8.58
N HIS A 89 -18.28 -19.82 9.32
CA HIS A 89 -18.23 -18.39 9.62
C HIS A 89 -19.57 -17.79 10.10
N SER A 90 -19.88 -17.97 11.39
CA SER A 90 -20.81 -17.04 12.06
C SER A 90 -20.05 -15.74 12.28
N PHE A 91 -20.28 -14.73 11.43
CA PHE A 91 -19.81 -13.38 11.70
C PHE A 91 -20.52 -12.86 12.95
N THR A 92 -19.74 -12.54 13.98
CA THR A 92 -20.22 -11.83 15.17
C THR A 92 -19.70 -10.42 15.05
N ALA A 93 -20.60 -9.45 15.12
CA ALA A 93 -20.22 -8.04 15.13
C ALA A 93 -19.29 -7.76 16.33
N PRO A 94 -18.27 -6.90 16.16
CA PRO A 94 -17.42 -6.46 17.27
C PRO A 94 -18.20 -5.93 18.47
N THR A 95 -17.69 -6.19 19.68
CA THR A 95 -18.35 -5.83 20.94
C THR A 95 -17.86 -4.50 21.55
N ASP A 96 -17.00 -3.77 20.85
CA ASP A 96 -16.30 -2.60 21.38
C ASP A 96 -17.24 -1.40 21.63
N PRO A 97 -17.00 -0.59 22.68
CA PRO A 97 -17.96 0.42 23.15
C PRO A 97 -18.41 1.43 22.10
N PHE A 98 -17.50 1.84 21.20
CA PHE A 98 -17.78 2.81 20.14
C PHE A 98 -18.02 2.20 18.77
N PHE A 99 -18.02 0.88 18.62
CA PHE A 99 -18.24 0.22 17.34
C PHE A 99 -19.57 0.66 16.69
N ASN A 100 -20.66 0.72 17.46
CA ASN A 100 -21.96 1.16 16.96
C ASN A 100 -22.02 2.66 16.57
N GLN A 101 -21.04 3.46 17.02
CA GLN A 101 -20.93 4.88 16.68
C GLN A 101 -20.03 5.10 15.46
N GLN A 102 -19.21 4.11 15.06
CA GLN A 102 -18.41 4.12 13.84
C GLN A 102 -19.31 3.95 12.60
N TRP A 103 -20.13 4.95 12.33
CA TRP A 103 -21.16 4.99 11.29
C TRP A 103 -20.65 4.63 9.89
N TYR A 104 -19.38 4.93 9.58
CA TYR A 104 -18.74 4.60 8.30
C TYR A 104 -18.47 3.09 8.15
N LEU A 105 -18.43 2.33 9.25
CA LEU A 105 -18.37 0.87 9.30
C LEU A 105 -19.76 0.24 9.48
N VAL A 106 -20.57 0.84 10.36
CA VAL A 106 -21.83 0.29 10.88
C VAL A 106 -22.98 1.27 10.64
N HIS A 107 -23.49 1.35 9.43
CA HIS A 107 -24.77 2.02 9.19
C HIS A 107 -25.53 1.43 8.00
N SER A 108 -26.84 1.74 7.94
CA SER A 108 -27.85 1.25 6.98
C SER A 108 -27.36 1.12 5.54
N GLU A 109 -27.99 0.25 4.73
CA GLU A 109 -27.52 -0.17 3.40
C GLU A 109 -27.15 0.96 2.41
N ALA A 110 -27.56 2.21 2.67
CA ALA A 110 -27.27 3.36 1.83
C ALA A 110 -25.90 4.04 2.07
N PHE A 111 -25.40 4.14 3.31
CA PHE A 111 -24.24 5.01 3.64
C PHE A 111 -23.20 4.31 4.53
N ASN A 112 -22.46 3.35 3.95
CA ASN A 112 -21.35 2.65 4.62
C ASN A 112 -20.22 2.30 3.64
N GLN A 113 -19.06 1.88 4.16
CA GLN A 113 -17.93 1.38 3.34
C GLN A 113 -17.98 -0.12 3.06
N ASN A 114 -19.11 -0.77 3.41
CA ASN A 114 -19.35 -2.19 3.24
C ASN A 114 -18.26 -3.11 3.84
N VAL A 115 -17.60 -2.62 4.90
CA VAL A 115 -16.49 -3.31 5.59
C VAL A 115 -16.99 -4.58 6.29
N VAL A 116 -18.17 -4.51 6.93
CA VAL A 116 -18.81 -5.66 7.57
C VAL A 116 -19.00 -6.84 6.60
N ALA A 117 -19.27 -6.56 5.32
CA ALA A 117 -19.40 -7.63 4.34
C ALA A 117 -18.04 -8.30 4.06
N ALA A 118 -16.93 -7.58 4.07
CA ALA A 118 -15.59 -8.18 3.98
C ALA A 118 -15.28 -9.03 5.21
N TRP A 119 -15.58 -8.54 6.41
CA TRP A 119 -15.43 -9.30 7.66
C TRP A 119 -16.31 -10.56 7.70
N ALA A 120 -17.54 -10.47 7.18
CA ALA A 120 -18.44 -11.62 7.08
C ALA A 120 -17.93 -12.72 6.15
N ARG A 121 -17.04 -12.38 5.21
CA ARG A 121 -16.32 -13.33 4.34
C ARG A 121 -15.05 -13.89 5.00
N GLY A 122 -14.69 -13.39 6.20
CA GLY A 122 -13.55 -13.85 6.99
C GLY A 122 -12.25 -13.05 6.79
N TYR A 123 -12.30 -11.90 6.10
CA TYR A 123 -11.13 -11.04 5.88
C TYR A 123 -11.13 -9.91 6.89
N THR A 124 -10.05 -9.75 7.63
CA THR A 124 -9.91 -8.85 8.79
C THR A 124 -8.57 -8.10 8.79
N GLY A 125 -7.77 -8.25 7.74
CA GLY A 125 -6.42 -7.68 7.59
C GLY A 125 -5.30 -8.63 7.99
N LYS A 126 -5.61 -9.87 8.37
CA LYS A 126 -4.66 -10.78 8.98
C LYS A 126 -3.46 -11.06 8.06
N GLY A 127 -2.26 -10.86 8.59
CA GLY A 127 -1.00 -11.11 7.88
C GLY A 127 -0.57 -10.00 6.93
N VAL A 128 -1.28 -8.87 6.92
CA VAL A 128 -0.89 -7.65 6.19
C VAL A 128 -0.28 -6.66 7.16
N VAL A 129 0.77 -5.96 6.73
CA VAL A 129 1.50 -4.97 7.53
C VAL A 129 1.28 -3.57 6.95
N VAL A 130 0.77 -2.65 7.78
CA VAL A 130 0.54 -1.24 7.41
C VAL A 130 1.44 -0.34 8.24
N SER A 131 2.01 0.70 7.63
CA SER A 131 2.80 1.73 8.33
C SER A 131 2.23 3.12 8.09
N ILE A 132 2.06 3.88 9.17
CA ILE A 132 1.57 5.27 9.15
C ILE A 132 2.77 6.22 9.12
N LEU A 133 2.96 6.97 8.03
CA LEU A 133 4.06 7.94 7.90
C LEU A 133 3.59 9.31 8.38
N ASP A 134 3.89 9.69 9.61
CA ASP A 134 3.23 10.83 10.26
C ASP A 134 4.03 11.46 11.44
N ASP A 135 3.35 11.98 12.46
CA ASP A 135 3.92 12.63 13.66
C ASP A 135 4.29 11.66 14.80
N GLY A 136 4.17 10.35 14.56
CA GLY A 136 4.49 9.28 15.51
C GLY A 136 3.30 8.38 15.84
N LEU A 137 3.53 7.42 16.73
CA LEU A 137 2.55 6.40 17.11
C LEU A 137 2.67 6.11 18.60
N GLU A 138 1.58 6.22 19.35
CA GLU A 138 1.51 5.75 20.73
C GLU A 138 1.45 4.22 20.76
N THR A 139 2.62 3.60 20.80
CA THR A 139 2.79 2.14 20.65
C THR A 139 2.15 1.36 21.80
N SER A 140 2.02 2.01 22.96
CA SER A 140 1.43 1.47 24.18
C SER A 140 -0.09 1.63 24.28
N HIS A 141 -0.73 2.28 23.29
CA HIS A 141 -2.18 2.48 23.30
C HIS A 141 -2.90 1.12 23.43
N PRO A 142 -3.85 0.95 24.39
CA PRO A 142 -4.47 -0.35 24.67
C PRO A 142 -5.19 -0.97 23.47
N ASP A 143 -5.66 -0.12 22.56
CA ASP A 143 -6.32 -0.51 21.33
C ASP A 143 -5.38 -0.68 20.12
N LEU A 144 -4.06 -0.51 20.29
CA LEU A 144 -3.05 -0.69 19.23
C LEU A 144 -1.98 -1.71 19.61
N ALA A 145 -1.65 -1.85 20.90
CA ALA A 145 -0.50 -2.60 21.39
C ALA A 145 -0.42 -4.06 20.90
N GLU A 146 -1.56 -4.75 20.74
CA GLU A 146 -1.58 -6.14 20.22
C GLU A 146 -1.22 -6.20 18.72
N ASN A 147 -1.64 -5.18 17.97
CA ASN A 147 -1.41 -5.08 16.53
C ASN A 147 -0.11 -4.35 16.19
N TYR A 148 0.53 -3.67 17.15
CA TYR A 148 1.79 -2.95 16.95
C TYR A 148 2.87 -3.86 16.39
N ASP A 149 3.63 -3.33 15.44
CA ASP A 149 4.76 -3.99 14.80
C ASP A 149 5.99 -3.07 14.76
N PRO A 150 7.06 -3.40 15.50
CA PRO A 150 8.28 -2.60 15.51
C PRO A 150 9.04 -2.65 14.18
N LEU A 151 8.89 -3.70 13.36
CA LEU A 151 9.50 -3.76 12.03
C LEU A 151 8.76 -2.88 11.01
N ALA A 152 7.55 -2.44 11.34
CA ALA A 152 6.79 -1.48 10.56
C ALA A 152 7.00 -0.03 11.03
N SER A 153 7.96 0.20 11.95
CA SER A 153 8.09 1.45 12.69
C SER A 153 9.52 1.98 12.75
N TYR A 154 9.66 3.29 12.83
CA TYR A 154 10.95 3.97 13.04
C TYR A 154 10.75 5.45 13.40
N ASP A 155 11.65 6.05 14.15
CA ASP A 155 11.71 7.49 14.36
C ASP A 155 12.79 8.11 13.48
N MET A 156 12.37 8.86 12.46
CA MET A 156 13.26 9.55 11.54
C MET A 156 13.67 10.93 12.07
N ASN A 157 12.94 11.48 13.04
CA ASN A 157 13.25 12.77 13.65
C ASN A 157 14.39 12.64 14.66
N ASP A 158 14.36 11.60 15.50
CA ASP A 158 15.37 11.32 16.53
C ASP A 158 16.35 10.19 16.12
N ASN A 159 16.11 9.55 14.97
CA ASN A 159 16.96 8.51 14.36
C ASN A 159 17.15 7.27 15.26
N ASP A 160 16.04 6.72 15.71
CA ASP A 160 16.00 5.53 16.56
C ASP A 160 14.75 4.66 16.24
N PRO A 161 14.66 3.40 16.71
CA PRO A 161 13.57 2.51 16.32
C PRO A 161 12.23 2.78 17.01
N ASN A 162 12.15 3.71 17.97
CA ASN A 162 10.97 3.96 18.78
C ASN A 162 10.12 5.10 18.20
N PRO A 163 9.00 4.83 17.52
CA PRO A 163 8.19 5.87 16.86
C PRO A 163 7.30 6.66 17.84
N GLU A 164 7.56 6.57 19.14
CA GLU A 164 6.69 7.11 20.18
C GLU A 164 6.53 8.62 20.00
N THR A 165 5.29 9.07 20.11
CA THR A 165 4.96 10.49 20.02
C THR A 165 5.53 11.28 21.20
N GLN A 166 6.02 12.50 20.96
CA GLN A 166 6.39 13.40 22.05
C GLN A 166 5.15 14.08 22.63
N TYR A 167 4.88 13.82 23.92
CA TYR A 167 3.75 14.44 24.61
C TYR A 167 3.97 15.95 24.79
N SER A 168 3.12 16.75 24.17
CA SER A 168 3.14 18.20 24.28
C SER A 168 1.76 18.74 24.67
N LEU A 169 1.72 19.54 25.74
CA LEU A 169 0.50 20.19 26.23
C LEU A 169 -0.03 21.26 25.28
N THR A 170 0.81 21.83 24.40
CA THR A 170 0.45 22.96 23.53
C THR A 170 0.27 22.56 22.07
N ARG A 171 0.90 21.47 21.62
CA ARG A 171 0.78 20.93 20.25
C ARG A 171 0.80 19.39 20.28
N PRO A 172 -0.30 18.74 20.70
CA PRO A 172 -0.34 17.29 20.81
C PRO A 172 -0.16 16.63 19.43
N LYS A 173 0.86 15.78 19.32
CA LYS A 173 1.25 15.03 18.10
C LYS A 173 0.45 13.75 17.96
N ARG A 174 -0.86 13.95 17.82
CA ARG A 174 -1.90 12.91 17.91
C ARG A 174 -2.32 12.31 16.58
N HIS A 175 -1.80 12.85 15.49
CA HIS A 175 -2.37 12.60 14.18
C HIS A 175 -2.08 11.17 13.70
N GLY A 176 -0.84 10.70 13.83
CA GLY A 176 -0.45 9.33 13.47
C GLY A 176 -1.16 8.26 14.31
N THR A 177 -1.31 8.47 15.62
CA THR A 177 -2.05 7.56 16.52
C THR A 177 -3.53 7.45 16.12
N ARG A 178 -4.17 8.56 15.74
CA ARG A 178 -5.56 8.56 15.24
C ARG A 178 -5.68 7.79 13.92
N CYS A 179 -4.75 8.02 12.99
CA CYS A 179 -4.70 7.33 11.71
C CYS A 179 -4.50 5.81 11.88
N ALA A 180 -3.61 5.40 12.80
CA ALA A 180 -3.35 3.99 13.09
C ALA A 180 -4.59 3.24 13.60
N GLY A 181 -5.37 3.85 14.49
CA GLY A 181 -6.61 3.25 14.99
C GLY A 181 -7.66 3.05 13.90
N VAL A 182 -7.76 3.96 12.92
CA VAL A 182 -8.68 3.79 11.78
C VAL A 182 -8.33 2.53 10.98
N VAL A 183 -7.04 2.23 10.84
CA VAL A 183 -6.57 1.03 10.13
C VAL A 183 -6.77 -0.22 10.98
N ALA A 184 -6.20 -0.25 12.19
CA ALA A 184 -5.93 -1.50 12.90
C ALA A 184 -6.15 -1.42 14.42
N ALA A 185 -7.05 -0.56 14.89
CA ALA A 185 -7.56 -0.68 16.26
C ALA A 185 -8.08 -2.11 16.51
N VAL A 186 -7.72 -2.68 17.65
CA VAL A 186 -8.03 -4.06 18.03
C VAL A 186 -9.54 -4.21 18.19
N ALA A 187 -10.07 -5.40 17.87
CA ALA A 187 -11.49 -5.68 18.02
C ALA A 187 -11.75 -6.63 19.20
N ASN A 188 -12.89 -6.44 19.86
CA ASN A 188 -13.38 -7.24 20.99
C ASN A 188 -12.47 -7.19 22.24
N ASN A 189 -11.82 -6.06 22.48
CA ASN A 189 -11.01 -5.84 23.69
C ASN A 189 -11.74 -4.94 24.72
N GLY A 190 -12.90 -4.37 24.37
CA GLY A 190 -13.67 -3.49 25.25
C GLY A 190 -13.12 -2.06 25.34
N VAL A 191 -12.25 -1.66 24.41
CA VAL A 191 -11.59 -0.35 24.35
C VAL A 191 -12.03 0.35 23.06
N CYS A 192 -12.23 1.67 23.11
CA CYS A 192 -12.57 2.52 21.97
C CYS A 192 -13.56 1.87 20.96
N GLY A 193 -13.12 1.67 19.71
CA GLY A 193 -13.89 1.14 18.60
C GLY A 193 -13.10 0.01 17.92
N VAL A 194 -13.17 -0.09 16.59
CA VAL A 194 -12.36 -1.07 15.84
C VAL A 194 -11.73 -0.46 14.60
N GLY A 195 -10.58 -1.01 14.18
CA GLY A 195 -9.97 -0.70 12.90
C GLY A 195 -10.67 -1.42 11.75
N VAL A 196 -10.56 -0.88 10.55
CA VAL A 196 -11.08 -1.55 9.33
C VAL A 196 -10.45 -2.95 9.16
N ALA A 197 -9.15 -3.03 9.42
CA ALA A 197 -8.32 -4.21 9.32
C ALA A 197 -7.79 -4.57 10.73
N TYR A 198 -8.71 -4.85 11.65
CA TYR A 198 -8.42 -5.06 13.08
C TYR A 198 -7.51 -6.26 13.42
N GLN A 199 -7.11 -7.09 12.46
CA GLN A 199 -6.07 -8.13 12.63
C GLN A 199 -4.80 -7.88 11.78
N ALA A 200 -4.71 -6.73 11.10
CA ALA A 200 -3.48 -6.30 10.46
C ALA A 200 -2.44 -5.86 11.50
N LYS A 201 -1.17 -5.97 11.12
CA LYS A 201 -0.09 -5.37 11.88
C LYS A 201 0.05 -3.89 11.52
N ILE A 202 0.33 -3.06 12.51
CA ILE A 202 0.39 -1.60 12.37
C ILE A 202 1.69 -1.05 12.96
N GLY A 203 2.38 -0.23 12.19
CA GLY A 203 3.53 0.53 12.64
C GLY A 203 3.38 2.01 12.38
N GLY A 204 4.33 2.79 12.87
CA GLY A 204 4.36 4.24 12.71
C GLY A 204 5.77 4.72 12.38
N VAL A 205 5.88 5.67 11.47
CA VAL A 205 7.12 6.38 11.19
C VAL A 205 6.96 7.82 11.65
N ARG A 206 7.68 8.20 12.71
CA ARG A 206 7.73 9.57 13.20
C ARG A 206 8.68 10.36 12.29
N MET A 207 8.12 11.19 11.41
CA MET A 207 8.89 11.98 10.43
C MET A 207 8.41 13.42 10.31
N LEU A 208 7.17 13.72 10.72
CA LEU A 208 6.58 15.07 10.68
C LEU A 208 6.83 15.89 11.96
N ASP A 209 7.51 15.34 12.96
CA ASP A 209 7.76 16.01 14.24
C ASP A 209 9.11 16.74 14.29
N GLY A 210 9.51 17.30 13.15
CA GLY A 210 10.78 17.99 12.98
C GLY A 210 10.93 18.56 11.57
N GLN A 211 12.15 18.91 11.19
CA GLN A 211 12.43 19.39 9.83
C GLN A 211 12.34 18.24 8.83
N VAL A 212 11.32 18.29 7.96
CA VAL A 212 11.16 17.32 6.88
C VAL A 212 12.08 17.71 5.72
N THR A 213 12.99 16.82 5.35
CA THR A 213 13.89 16.98 4.20
C THR A 213 13.68 15.84 3.21
N ASP A 214 14.15 16.01 1.96
CA ASP A 214 14.11 14.95 0.93
C ASP A 214 14.72 13.62 1.40
N LEU A 215 15.75 13.68 2.26
CA LEU A 215 16.34 12.49 2.88
C LEU A 215 15.36 11.77 3.82
N ILE A 216 14.72 12.52 4.72
CA ILE A 216 13.75 11.99 5.69
C ILE A 216 12.55 11.38 4.98
N GLU A 217 12.03 12.06 3.95
CA GLU A 217 10.95 11.53 3.11
C GLU A 217 11.36 10.23 2.43
N ALA A 218 12.55 10.20 1.79
CA ALA A 218 13.02 9.04 1.07
C ALA A 218 13.29 7.83 1.99
N MET A 219 13.82 8.06 3.19
CA MET A 219 14.02 7.01 4.20
C MET A 219 12.69 6.48 4.70
N SER A 220 11.73 7.35 4.99
CA SER A 220 10.37 6.99 5.42
C SER A 220 9.65 6.14 4.38
N LEU A 221 9.67 6.56 3.11
CA LEU A 221 9.05 5.85 1.99
C LEU A 221 9.73 4.51 1.65
N ASN A 222 10.99 4.32 2.06
CA ASN A 222 11.76 3.10 1.84
C ASN A 222 11.89 2.20 3.07
N LEU A 223 11.31 2.56 4.22
CA LEU A 223 11.43 1.76 5.44
C LEU A 223 10.95 0.34 5.19
N ASN A 224 11.80 -0.66 5.43
CA ASN A 224 11.47 -2.09 5.44
C ASN A 224 10.48 -2.56 4.35
N GLN A 225 10.70 -2.16 3.09
CA GLN A 225 9.81 -2.44 1.95
C GLN A 225 9.51 -3.92 1.66
N LYS A 226 10.31 -4.86 2.20
CA LYS A 226 10.03 -6.30 2.09
C LYS A 226 9.05 -6.81 3.15
N HIS A 227 8.85 -6.04 4.22
CA HIS A 227 8.02 -6.35 5.37
C HIS A 227 6.73 -5.55 5.36
N ILE A 228 6.80 -4.22 5.14
CA ILE A 228 5.62 -3.35 5.06
C ILE A 228 4.92 -3.53 3.71
N ASP A 229 3.61 -3.78 3.74
CA ASP A 229 2.78 -3.87 2.54
C ASP A 229 2.24 -2.51 2.08
N ILE A 230 1.70 -1.75 3.04
CA ILE A 230 0.97 -0.51 2.78
C ILE A 230 1.58 0.63 3.59
N TYR A 231 1.84 1.75 2.94
CA TYR A 231 2.23 3.01 3.56
C TYR A 231 1.06 3.98 3.44
N SER A 232 0.60 4.53 4.56
CA SER A 232 -0.47 5.53 4.58
C SER A 232 0.10 6.88 4.98
N SER A 233 -0.08 7.88 4.12
CA SER A 233 0.43 9.24 4.30
C SER A 233 -0.67 10.26 4.10
N SER A 234 -0.66 11.31 4.93
CA SER A 234 -1.61 12.42 4.83
C SER A 234 -0.92 13.78 4.92
N TRP A 235 0.29 13.86 4.38
CA TRP A 235 1.13 15.05 4.32
C TRP A 235 1.47 15.39 2.86
N GLY A 236 1.90 16.63 2.65
CA GLY A 236 2.24 17.18 1.34
C GLY A 236 2.65 18.64 1.50
N PRO A 237 2.76 19.39 0.39
CA PRO A 237 2.93 20.84 0.42
C PRO A 237 1.80 21.52 1.21
N GLU A 238 2.00 22.75 1.69
CA GLU A 238 0.91 23.43 2.42
C GLU A 238 -0.28 23.71 1.49
N ASP A 239 -1.49 23.42 1.97
CA ASP A 239 -2.76 23.49 1.23
C ASP A 239 -3.35 24.92 1.16
N LEU A 240 -2.54 25.88 0.68
CA LEU A 240 -2.86 27.31 0.68
C LEU A 240 -3.37 27.84 -0.66
N GLY A 241 -3.60 26.99 -1.66
CA GLY A 241 -4.10 27.43 -2.99
C GLY A 241 -3.07 28.19 -3.82
N ARG A 242 -1.78 28.10 -3.46
CA ARG A 242 -0.68 28.84 -4.10
C ARG A 242 0.58 28.02 -4.33
N ASN A 243 0.76 26.95 -3.58
CA ASN A 243 1.98 26.14 -3.62
C ASN A 243 2.00 25.25 -4.87
N LEU A 244 3.20 24.89 -5.30
CA LEU A 244 3.44 23.95 -6.39
C LEU A 244 4.72 23.23 -6.06
N GLU A 245 4.60 22.03 -5.50
CA GLU A 245 5.71 21.28 -4.96
C GLU A 245 5.40 19.79 -5.01
N GLY A 246 6.43 18.96 -5.09
CA GLY A 246 6.32 17.52 -5.12
C GLY A 246 7.62 16.88 -4.67
N PRO A 247 7.68 15.53 -4.66
CA PRO A 247 8.85 14.83 -4.16
C PRO A 247 10.11 15.27 -4.90
N ASN A 248 11.17 15.53 -4.15
CA ASN A 248 12.46 15.85 -4.71
C ASN A 248 13.16 14.54 -5.14
N THR A 249 14.47 14.58 -5.38
CA THR A 249 15.18 13.54 -6.12
C THR A 249 15.19 12.21 -5.36
N LEU A 250 15.44 12.25 -4.05
CA LEU A 250 15.51 11.04 -3.22
C LEU A 250 14.11 10.46 -2.98
N ALA A 251 13.11 11.29 -2.68
CA ALA A 251 11.73 10.83 -2.48
C ALA A 251 11.13 10.23 -3.77
N LYS A 252 11.41 10.81 -4.94
CA LYS A 252 11.03 10.21 -6.24
C LYS A 252 11.66 8.83 -6.45
N GLU A 253 12.94 8.70 -6.13
CA GLU A 253 13.66 7.41 -6.19
C GLU A 253 13.08 6.41 -5.18
N ALA A 254 12.70 6.86 -3.99
CA ALA A 254 12.06 6.01 -2.99
C ALA A 254 10.74 5.41 -3.51
N PHE A 255 9.88 6.21 -4.14
CA PHE A 255 8.66 5.68 -4.78
C PHE A 255 8.98 4.65 -5.85
N ILE A 256 9.95 4.92 -6.73
CA ILE A 256 10.32 4.03 -7.83
C ILE A 256 10.89 2.71 -7.32
N ARG A 257 11.73 2.74 -6.28
CA ARG A 257 12.22 1.53 -5.61
C ARG A 257 11.11 0.78 -4.90
N GLY A 258 10.21 1.48 -4.21
CA GLY A 258 9.09 0.88 -3.52
C GLY A 258 8.17 0.10 -4.44
N ILE A 259 7.72 0.71 -5.53
CA ILE A 259 6.85 0.03 -6.50
C ILE A 259 7.55 -1.07 -7.31
N SER A 260 8.89 -1.06 -7.37
CA SER A 260 9.67 -2.05 -8.13
C SER A 260 10.13 -3.23 -7.27
N ASN A 261 10.54 -3.00 -6.03
CA ASN A 261 11.21 -3.97 -5.16
C ASN A 261 10.41 -4.33 -3.91
N GLY A 262 9.49 -3.45 -3.48
CA GLY A 262 8.67 -3.68 -2.31
C GLY A 262 7.80 -4.93 -2.44
N ARG A 263 7.47 -5.56 -1.31
CA ARG A 263 6.63 -6.76 -1.25
C ARG A 263 7.11 -7.87 -2.19
N GLY A 264 8.43 -8.10 -2.22
CA GLY A 264 9.04 -9.12 -3.09
C GLY A 264 8.91 -8.86 -4.59
N GLY A 265 8.78 -7.59 -5.00
CA GLY A 265 8.62 -7.18 -6.41
C GLY A 265 7.15 -7.02 -6.85
N LEU A 266 6.18 -7.19 -5.95
CA LEU A 266 4.78 -6.82 -6.20
C LEU A 266 4.57 -5.30 -6.13
N GLY A 267 5.46 -4.60 -5.45
CA GLY A 267 5.49 -3.16 -5.25
C GLY A 267 4.73 -2.72 -4.00
N SER A 268 5.37 -1.86 -3.22
CA SER A 268 4.76 -1.16 -2.08
C SER A 268 3.52 -0.39 -2.52
N ILE A 269 2.51 -0.36 -1.65
CA ILE A 269 1.27 0.39 -1.89
C ILE A 269 1.31 1.67 -1.07
N TYR A 270 1.39 2.81 -1.75
CA TYR A 270 1.35 4.13 -1.11
C TYR A 270 -0.05 4.71 -1.20
N VAL A 271 -0.74 4.86 -0.08
CA VAL A 271 -2.07 5.49 0.02
C VAL A 271 -1.88 6.92 0.50
N TRP A 272 -2.49 7.87 -0.21
CA TRP A 272 -2.26 9.29 0.02
C TRP A 272 -3.57 10.07 0.15
N ALA A 273 -3.65 10.95 1.14
CA ALA A 273 -4.74 11.90 1.24
C ALA A 273 -4.65 12.96 0.13
N SER A 274 -5.79 13.38 -0.43
CA SER A 274 -5.78 14.32 -1.55
C SER A 274 -5.46 15.77 -1.18
N GLY A 275 -5.57 16.18 0.09
CA GLY A 275 -5.32 17.55 0.56
C GLY A 275 -6.58 18.24 1.15
N ASN A 276 -6.36 19.24 2.01
CA ASN A 276 -7.39 19.95 2.78
C ASN A 276 -7.58 21.43 2.36
N GLY A 277 -7.05 21.83 1.19
CA GLY A 277 -7.03 23.19 0.65
C GLY A 277 -8.26 23.63 -0.12
N GLY A 278 -9.37 22.89 -0.04
CA GLY A 278 -10.60 23.20 -0.79
C GLY A 278 -11.13 24.62 -0.54
N ALA A 279 -11.12 25.09 0.72
CA ALA A 279 -11.51 26.45 1.07
C ALA A 279 -10.52 27.52 0.55
N SER A 280 -9.29 27.13 0.28
CA SER A 280 -8.26 27.94 -0.37
C SER A 280 -8.31 27.85 -1.90
N PHE A 281 -9.31 27.18 -2.48
CA PHE A 281 -9.40 26.89 -3.91
C PHE A 281 -8.15 26.19 -4.45
N ASP A 282 -7.54 25.31 -3.65
CA ASP A 282 -6.40 24.53 -4.10
C ASP A 282 -6.80 23.41 -5.05
N ASN A 283 -5.81 22.84 -5.74
CA ASN A 283 -5.98 21.75 -6.67
C ASN A 283 -4.87 20.72 -6.43
N CYS A 284 -5.26 19.49 -6.12
CA CYS A 284 -4.31 18.46 -5.74
C CYS A 284 -3.34 18.02 -6.86
N ASN A 285 -3.56 18.39 -8.13
CA ASN A 285 -2.52 18.19 -9.16
C ASN A 285 -1.32 19.15 -9.00
N CYS A 286 -1.39 20.14 -8.10
CA CYS A 286 -0.26 20.99 -7.70
C CYS A 286 0.55 20.41 -6.53
N ASP A 287 0.06 19.34 -5.90
CA ASP A 287 0.83 18.49 -4.98
C ASP A 287 1.38 17.28 -5.76
N GLY A 288 2.71 17.19 -5.89
CA GLY A 288 3.37 16.12 -6.62
C GLY A 288 3.37 14.76 -5.93
N TYR A 289 3.00 14.65 -4.65
CA TYR A 289 2.86 13.37 -3.94
C TYR A 289 1.52 12.73 -4.32
N THR A 290 0.40 13.44 -4.16
CA THR A 290 -0.94 12.97 -4.56
C THR A 290 -1.11 12.83 -6.08
N ASN A 291 -0.44 13.68 -6.87
CA ASN A 291 -0.43 13.63 -8.35
C ASN A 291 0.51 12.54 -8.92
N SER A 292 1.25 11.82 -8.09
CA SER A 292 2.12 10.73 -8.52
C SER A 292 1.31 9.52 -9.01
N ILE A 293 1.79 8.83 -10.05
CA ILE A 293 1.18 7.56 -10.47
C ILE A 293 1.40 6.43 -9.46
N TYR A 294 2.42 6.59 -8.60
CA TYR A 294 2.85 5.59 -7.62
C TYR A 294 2.02 5.63 -6.34
N THR A 295 1.26 6.71 -6.12
CA THR A 295 0.38 6.87 -4.98
C THR A 295 -1.07 6.59 -5.39
N LEU A 296 -1.84 6.08 -4.43
CA LEU A 296 -3.28 5.91 -4.54
C LEU A 296 -3.92 7.08 -3.79
N SER A 297 -4.26 8.13 -4.53
CA SER A 297 -4.87 9.34 -3.99
C SER A 297 -6.34 9.13 -3.61
N VAL A 298 -6.70 9.54 -2.39
CA VAL A 298 -8.00 9.33 -1.76
C VAL A 298 -8.63 10.67 -1.36
N GLY A 299 -9.80 10.95 -1.94
CA GLY A 299 -10.65 12.08 -1.55
C GLY A 299 -11.56 11.77 -0.36
N SER A 300 -12.34 12.77 0.07
CA SER A 300 -13.25 12.65 1.21
C SER A 300 -14.71 12.93 0.86
N THR A 301 -15.62 12.28 1.58
CA THR A 301 -17.04 12.62 1.60
C THR A 301 -17.59 12.65 3.01
N THR A 302 -18.63 13.47 3.22
CA THR A 302 -19.39 13.48 4.47
C THR A 302 -20.25 12.22 4.61
N GLU A 303 -20.78 11.98 5.80
CA GLU A 303 -21.81 10.96 6.07
C GLU A 303 -22.99 10.99 5.10
N LYS A 304 -23.40 12.18 4.64
CA LYS A 304 -24.55 12.37 3.74
C LYS A 304 -24.19 12.31 2.26
N GLY A 305 -22.96 11.91 1.93
CA GLY A 305 -22.46 11.88 0.55
C GLY A 305 -22.21 13.26 -0.07
N THR A 306 -22.13 14.33 0.73
CA THR A 306 -21.83 15.69 0.26
C THR A 306 -20.34 16.04 0.31
N LEU A 307 -19.94 17.05 -0.46
CA LEU A 307 -18.56 17.54 -0.52
C LEU A 307 -18.15 18.26 0.78
N PRO A 308 -17.09 17.80 1.46
CA PRO A 308 -16.49 18.56 2.56
C PRO A 308 -15.88 19.87 2.06
N PHE A 309 -15.94 20.95 2.86
CA PHE A 309 -15.41 22.26 2.49
C PHE A 309 -13.89 22.27 2.23
N TYR A 310 -13.17 21.35 2.86
CA TYR A 310 -11.71 21.23 2.75
C TYR A 310 -11.28 20.37 1.54
N SER A 311 -12.17 19.65 0.87
CA SER A 311 -11.79 18.71 -0.18
C SER A 311 -11.24 19.43 -1.41
N GLU A 312 -10.05 19.02 -1.86
CA GLU A 312 -9.45 19.52 -3.10
C GLU A 312 -9.87 18.68 -4.31
N PRO A 313 -10.29 19.32 -5.43
CA PRO A 313 -10.53 18.61 -6.68
C PRO A 313 -9.25 18.44 -7.49
N CYS A 314 -9.02 17.26 -8.07
CA CYS A 314 -8.08 17.08 -9.17
C CYS A 314 -8.33 15.78 -9.93
N SER A 315 -7.74 15.68 -11.12
CA SER A 315 -7.89 14.49 -11.97
C SER A 315 -7.08 13.27 -11.50
N ALA A 316 -6.26 13.42 -10.47
CA ALA A 316 -5.43 12.37 -9.88
C ALA A 316 -6.15 11.51 -8.83
N ILE A 317 -7.23 12.00 -8.21
CA ILE A 317 -8.00 11.26 -7.20
C ILE A 317 -8.54 9.96 -7.81
N LEU A 318 -8.25 8.82 -7.19
CA LEU A 318 -8.68 7.51 -7.69
C LEU A 318 -10.01 7.09 -7.06
N THR A 319 -10.20 7.36 -5.78
CA THR A 319 -11.37 6.92 -5.01
C THR A 319 -11.65 7.86 -3.84
N THR A 320 -12.72 7.60 -3.11
CA THR A 320 -13.13 8.37 -1.94
C THR A 320 -13.51 7.46 -0.80
N THR A 321 -13.27 7.94 0.42
CA THR A 321 -13.77 7.34 1.64
C THR A 321 -14.43 8.38 2.53
N TYR A 322 -15.14 7.93 3.55
CA TYR A 322 -15.76 8.84 4.51
C TYR A 322 -14.72 9.58 5.36
N SER A 323 -15.08 10.80 5.76
CA SER A 323 -14.37 11.57 6.77
C SER A 323 -15.34 12.51 7.53
N GLY A 324 -14.86 13.14 8.59
CA GLY A 324 -15.58 14.14 9.39
C GLY A 324 -15.38 15.57 8.90
N VAL A 325 -16.40 16.42 9.07
CA VAL A 325 -16.38 17.83 8.61
C VAL A 325 -16.51 18.85 9.72
N SER A 326 -17.58 18.83 10.51
CA SER A 326 -17.88 19.86 11.51
C SER A 326 -18.66 19.27 12.69
N PHE A 327 -18.96 20.08 13.72
CA PHE A 327 -19.69 19.64 14.92
C PHE A 327 -21.12 19.16 14.65
N GLN A 328 -21.71 19.53 13.50
CA GLN A 328 -23.08 19.16 13.13
C GLN A 328 -23.17 17.83 12.36
N HIS A 329 -22.04 17.21 12.02
CA HIS A 329 -21.98 15.96 11.25
C HIS A 329 -21.13 14.95 12.03
N HIS A 330 -21.41 13.66 11.87
CA HIS A 330 -20.57 12.65 12.50
C HIS A 330 -19.14 12.74 11.94
N ARG A 331 -18.18 12.55 12.85
CA ARG A 331 -16.75 12.57 12.58
C ARG A 331 -16.19 11.15 12.70
N ILE A 332 -14.88 10.98 12.49
CA ILE A 332 -14.24 9.67 12.56
C ILE A 332 -13.90 9.34 14.02
N ILE A 333 -14.25 8.13 14.44
CA ILE A 333 -14.05 7.63 15.79
C ILE A 333 -12.88 6.65 15.80
N THR A 334 -11.86 6.96 16.58
CA THR A 334 -10.59 6.22 16.57
C THR A 334 -9.83 6.40 17.89
N THR A 335 -8.68 5.77 18.00
CA THR A 335 -7.70 5.94 19.08
C THR A 335 -7.15 7.36 19.09
N ASP A 336 -6.70 7.84 20.25
CA ASP A 336 -6.12 9.17 20.42
C ASP A 336 -4.99 9.10 21.46
N LEU A 337 -4.17 10.14 21.53
CA LEU A 337 -3.08 10.18 22.52
C LEU A 337 -3.59 10.05 23.95
N HIS A 338 -2.66 9.71 24.83
CA HIS A 338 -2.87 9.47 26.24
C HIS A 338 -3.81 8.27 26.47
N GLN A 339 -3.66 7.23 25.64
CA GLN A 339 -4.43 5.99 25.72
C GLN A 339 -5.94 6.24 25.69
N SER A 340 -6.36 7.27 24.94
CA SER A 340 -7.74 7.75 24.94
C SER A 340 -8.41 7.48 23.59
N CYS A 341 -9.70 7.77 23.50
CA CYS A 341 -10.44 7.63 22.25
C CYS A 341 -10.94 9.01 21.84
N THR A 342 -11.01 9.26 20.54
CA THR A 342 -11.58 10.48 19.99
C THR A 342 -12.77 10.15 19.09
N SER A 343 -13.75 11.04 19.09
CA SER A 343 -14.81 11.10 18.11
C SER A 343 -14.66 12.31 17.18
N ASP A 344 -13.50 12.98 17.19
CA ASP A 344 -13.28 14.27 16.54
C ASP A 344 -12.21 14.24 15.44
N HIS A 345 -11.94 13.09 14.82
CA HIS A 345 -11.01 13.02 13.71
C HIS A 345 -11.68 13.43 12.38
N THR A 346 -11.01 14.28 11.59
CA THR A 346 -11.57 14.99 10.42
C THR A 346 -10.52 15.15 9.32
N GLY A 347 -10.95 15.63 8.13
CA GLY A 347 -10.04 15.96 7.01
C GLY A 347 -9.76 14.76 6.10
N THR A 348 -9.14 15.00 4.95
CA THR A 348 -8.70 13.92 4.04
C THR A 348 -7.74 12.95 4.71
N SER A 349 -7.09 13.39 5.78
CA SER A 349 -6.20 12.57 6.59
C SER A 349 -6.89 11.43 7.34
N ALA A 350 -8.20 11.50 7.57
CA ALA A 350 -8.97 10.36 8.09
C ALA A 350 -9.43 9.40 6.97
N SER A 351 -9.49 9.90 5.72
CA SER A 351 -9.92 9.14 4.55
C SER A 351 -8.84 8.17 4.03
N ALA A 352 -7.58 8.61 3.97
CA ALA A 352 -6.48 7.76 3.49
C ALA A 352 -6.24 6.51 4.36
N PRO A 353 -6.18 6.58 5.71
CA PRO A 353 -6.08 5.40 6.56
C PRO A 353 -7.26 4.44 6.40
N LEU A 354 -8.47 4.98 6.21
CA LEU A 354 -9.65 4.14 5.97
C LEU A 354 -9.50 3.35 4.65
N ALA A 355 -9.00 3.98 3.59
CA ALA A 355 -8.68 3.28 2.34
C ALA A 355 -7.54 2.26 2.53
N ALA A 356 -6.49 2.59 3.28
CA ALA A 356 -5.38 1.69 3.59
C ALA A 356 -5.87 0.42 4.31
N GLY A 357 -6.76 0.56 5.29
CA GLY A 357 -7.41 -0.57 5.96
C GLY A 357 -8.24 -1.42 5.01
N ILE A 358 -9.04 -0.81 4.11
CA ILE A 358 -9.82 -1.56 3.11
C ILE A 358 -8.90 -2.32 2.14
N ILE A 359 -7.80 -1.70 1.72
CA ILE A 359 -6.80 -2.36 0.86
C ILE A 359 -6.13 -3.52 1.60
N ALA A 360 -5.87 -3.40 2.91
CA ALA A 360 -5.34 -4.51 3.70
C ALA A 360 -6.28 -5.73 3.68
N LEU A 361 -7.60 -5.53 3.76
CA LEU A 361 -8.58 -6.62 3.60
C LEU A 361 -8.46 -7.31 2.21
N ALA A 362 -8.22 -6.52 1.16
CA ALA A 362 -8.04 -7.04 -0.19
C ALA A 362 -6.71 -7.79 -0.38
N LEU A 363 -5.63 -7.35 0.29
CA LEU A 363 -4.34 -8.04 0.29
C LEU A 363 -4.39 -9.36 1.06
N GLU A 364 -5.15 -9.44 2.16
CA GLU A 364 -5.40 -10.73 2.82
C GLU A 364 -6.15 -11.69 1.87
N ALA A 365 -7.12 -11.17 1.11
CA ALA A 365 -7.87 -11.97 0.14
C ALA A 365 -7.03 -12.45 -1.04
N ASN A 366 -6.04 -11.66 -1.46
CA ASN A 366 -5.08 -12.04 -2.49
C ASN A 366 -3.74 -11.34 -2.25
N PRO A 367 -2.78 -12.01 -1.59
CA PRO A 367 -1.48 -11.41 -1.25
C PRO A 367 -0.63 -11.02 -2.46
N ARG A 368 -1.00 -11.48 -3.66
CA ARG A 368 -0.22 -11.31 -4.91
C ARG A 368 -0.61 -10.11 -5.74
N LEU A 369 -1.56 -9.31 -5.26
CA LEU A 369 -1.92 -8.07 -5.93
C LEU A 369 -0.70 -7.17 -5.98
N THR A 370 -0.32 -6.77 -7.20
CA THR A 370 0.69 -5.73 -7.39
C THR A 370 0.12 -4.36 -7.04
N TRP A 371 0.98 -3.35 -6.85
CA TRP A 371 0.54 -1.97 -6.62
C TRP A 371 -0.44 -1.47 -7.70
N ARG A 372 -0.23 -1.86 -8.97
CA ARG A 372 -1.15 -1.58 -10.09
C ARG A 372 -2.44 -2.36 -10.00
N ASP A 373 -2.39 -3.64 -9.64
CA ASP A 373 -3.60 -4.46 -9.48
C ASP A 373 -4.54 -3.83 -8.44
N VAL A 374 -4.00 -3.33 -7.33
CA VAL A 374 -4.79 -2.62 -6.31
C VAL A 374 -5.47 -1.40 -6.89
N GLN A 375 -4.78 -0.57 -7.67
CA GLN A 375 -5.41 0.58 -8.33
C GLN A 375 -6.50 0.16 -9.33
N HIS A 376 -6.26 -0.86 -10.16
CA HIS A 376 -7.28 -1.42 -11.06
C HIS A 376 -8.52 -1.92 -10.32
N LEU A 377 -8.32 -2.56 -9.16
CA LEU A 377 -9.40 -3.06 -8.32
C LEU A 377 -10.18 -1.92 -7.68
N VAL A 378 -9.51 -0.88 -7.17
CA VAL A 378 -10.14 0.31 -6.59
C VAL A 378 -11.02 1.03 -7.60
N VAL A 379 -10.56 1.22 -8.84
CA VAL A 379 -11.38 1.78 -9.96
C VAL A 379 -12.67 0.98 -10.18
N ARG A 380 -12.62 -0.34 -9.98
CA ARG A 380 -13.75 -1.26 -10.22
C ARG A 380 -14.62 -1.52 -9.00
N ALA A 381 -14.08 -1.31 -7.81
CA ALA A 381 -14.77 -1.50 -6.53
C ALA A 381 -15.46 -0.22 -6.05
N SER A 382 -15.01 0.95 -6.50
CA SER A 382 -15.64 2.22 -6.17
C SER A 382 -17.06 2.31 -6.74
N ARG A 383 -17.98 2.88 -5.97
CA ARG A 383 -19.41 3.04 -6.29
C ARG A 383 -19.87 4.48 -6.11
N LEU A 384 -20.90 4.92 -6.85
CA LEU A 384 -21.39 6.30 -6.68
C LEU A 384 -22.02 6.56 -5.31
N ALA A 385 -22.64 5.57 -4.65
CA ALA A 385 -23.21 5.66 -3.29
C ALA A 385 -23.86 7.02 -2.92
N ASP A 386 -24.74 7.54 -3.79
CA ASP A 386 -25.40 8.84 -3.65
C ASP A 386 -24.47 10.05 -3.38
N LEU A 387 -23.21 9.95 -3.79
CA LEU A 387 -22.23 11.03 -3.74
C LEU A 387 -22.66 12.21 -4.62
N ARG A 388 -22.87 13.36 -3.99
CA ARG A 388 -23.43 14.57 -4.61
C ARG A 388 -22.31 15.51 -5.02
N THR A 389 -22.10 15.62 -6.33
CA THR A 389 -21.25 16.65 -6.94
C THR A 389 -21.84 17.05 -8.29
N HIS A 390 -21.46 18.24 -8.76
CA HIS A 390 -21.87 18.80 -10.04
C HIS A 390 -21.03 18.30 -11.23
N ASP A 391 -19.90 17.63 -10.95
CA ASP A 391 -18.87 17.34 -11.94
C ASP A 391 -18.79 15.87 -12.37
N TRP A 392 -19.73 15.01 -11.95
CA TRP A 392 -19.82 13.63 -12.45
C TRP A 392 -19.87 13.60 -13.99
N ARG A 393 -18.98 12.82 -14.60
CA ARG A 393 -18.95 12.56 -16.04
C ARG A 393 -18.70 11.09 -16.29
N THR A 394 -19.28 10.56 -17.36
CA THR A 394 -19.00 9.20 -17.80
C THR A 394 -17.80 9.20 -18.75
N ASN A 395 -16.79 8.40 -18.44
CA ASN A 395 -15.61 8.26 -19.28
C ASN A 395 -15.87 7.37 -20.51
N GLY A 396 -14.87 7.19 -21.36
CA GLY A 396 -14.95 6.51 -22.65
C GLY A 396 -15.26 5.02 -22.60
N VAL A 397 -15.23 4.41 -21.40
CA VAL A 397 -15.58 3.00 -21.15
C VAL A 397 -16.83 2.84 -20.28
N GLY A 398 -17.59 3.92 -20.07
CA GLY A 398 -18.88 3.88 -19.40
C GLY A 398 -18.82 4.00 -17.87
N ARG A 399 -17.69 4.40 -17.29
CA ARG A 399 -17.57 4.60 -15.83
C ARG A 399 -17.80 6.05 -15.43
N PRO A 400 -18.62 6.32 -14.41
CA PRO A 400 -18.70 7.65 -13.82
C PRO A 400 -17.40 7.99 -13.08
N VAL A 401 -16.92 9.20 -13.27
CA VAL A 401 -15.72 9.76 -12.62
C VAL A 401 -15.95 11.22 -12.27
N SER A 402 -15.38 11.67 -11.16
CA SER A 402 -15.42 13.04 -10.64
C SER A 402 -14.02 13.46 -10.21
N HIS A 403 -13.69 14.75 -10.33
CA HIS A 403 -12.43 15.31 -9.84
C HIS A 403 -12.42 15.45 -8.31
N TYR A 404 -13.57 15.39 -7.65
CA TYR A 404 -13.66 15.36 -6.18
C TYR A 404 -13.68 13.93 -5.65
N TYR A 405 -14.35 13.02 -6.37
CA TYR A 405 -14.62 11.68 -5.86
C TYR A 405 -13.86 10.54 -6.55
N GLY A 406 -13.06 10.84 -7.59
CA GLY A 406 -12.47 9.83 -8.44
C GLY A 406 -13.56 8.92 -9.01
N TYR A 407 -13.39 7.61 -8.89
CA TYR A 407 -14.38 6.60 -9.29
C TYR A 407 -15.52 6.38 -8.27
N GLY A 408 -15.53 7.13 -7.16
CA GLY A 408 -16.57 7.09 -6.13
C GLY A 408 -16.10 6.49 -4.81
N LEU A 409 -17.07 6.11 -3.99
CA LEU A 409 -16.89 5.59 -2.65
C LEU A 409 -16.34 4.15 -2.68
N LEU A 410 -15.23 3.89 -1.99
CA LEU A 410 -14.56 2.58 -1.98
C LEU A 410 -15.35 1.51 -1.21
N ASP A 411 -15.87 0.50 -1.92
CA ASP A 411 -16.62 -0.60 -1.31
C ASP A 411 -15.70 -1.78 -0.94
N ALA A 412 -15.52 -2.03 0.36
CA ALA A 412 -14.63 -3.07 0.87
C ALA A 412 -15.07 -4.49 0.50
N GLY A 413 -16.36 -4.80 0.64
CA GLY A 413 -16.91 -6.11 0.28
C GLY A 413 -16.72 -6.43 -1.21
N ARG A 414 -16.96 -5.44 -2.08
CA ARG A 414 -16.74 -5.56 -3.52
C ARG A 414 -15.26 -5.65 -3.86
N LEU A 415 -14.39 -4.88 -3.19
CA LEU A 415 -12.95 -4.92 -3.41
C LEU A 415 -12.38 -6.31 -3.13
N VAL A 416 -12.73 -6.90 -1.99
CA VAL A 416 -12.34 -8.25 -1.59
C VAL A 416 -12.87 -9.32 -2.56
N ASP A 417 -14.14 -9.21 -2.98
CA ASP A 417 -14.74 -10.13 -3.95
C ASP A 417 -13.99 -10.11 -5.29
N LEU A 418 -13.63 -8.91 -5.77
CA LEU A 418 -12.85 -8.75 -6.99
C LEU A 418 -11.41 -9.26 -6.80
N ALA A 419 -10.76 -8.94 -5.67
CA ALA A 419 -9.40 -9.36 -5.34
C ALA A 419 -9.23 -10.89 -5.36
N SER A 420 -10.18 -11.62 -4.77
CA SER A 420 -10.16 -13.10 -4.72
C SER A 420 -10.18 -13.76 -6.11
N LYS A 421 -10.68 -13.05 -7.13
CA LYS A 421 -10.78 -13.51 -8.53
C LYS A 421 -9.78 -12.79 -9.44
N TRP A 422 -9.00 -11.84 -8.91
CA TRP A 422 -8.16 -10.95 -9.70
C TRP A 422 -6.93 -11.66 -10.25
N LYS A 423 -6.89 -11.76 -11.58
CA LYS A 423 -5.67 -12.14 -12.29
C LYS A 423 -4.78 -10.90 -12.39
N THR A 424 -3.51 -11.02 -12.06
CA THR A 424 -2.53 -9.92 -12.20
C THR A 424 -2.53 -9.36 -13.62
N VAL A 425 -2.44 -8.04 -13.76
CA VAL A 425 -2.29 -7.36 -15.06
C VAL A 425 -0.90 -7.60 -15.65
N LYS A 426 -0.76 -7.49 -16.97
CA LYS A 426 0.54 -7.55 -17.64
C LYS A 426 1.45 -6.40 -17.22
N PRO A 427 2.77 -6.52 -17.46
CA PRO A 427 3.73 -5.48 -17.12
C PRO A 427 3.36 -4.13 -17.74
N GLN A 428 3.58 -3.06 -16.97
CA GLN A 428 3.26 -1.70 -17.37
C GLN A 428 4.07 -1.31 -18.62
N LYS A 429 3.41 -0.64 -19.56
CA LYS A 429 4.03 0.01 -20.71
C LYS A 429 3.94 1.52 -20.55
N LYS A 430 4.99 2.21 -20.99
CA LYS A 430 5.07 3.68 -21.03
C LYS A 430 5.30 4.13 -22.47
N CYS A 431 4.36 4.92 -22.99
CA CYS A 431 4.47 5.57 -24.31
C CYS A 431 4.63 7.08 -24.11
N THR A 432 5.79 7.62 -24.49
CA THR A 432 6.10 9.05 -24.39
C THR A 432 6.02 9.70 -25.77
N ILE A 433 5.28 10.80 -25.88
CA ILE A 433 5.04 11.50 -27.15
C ILE A 433 5.32 12.99 -26.97
N ASP A 434 6.33 13.49 -27.68
CA ASP A 434 6.63 14.92 -27.72
C ASP A 434 5.73 15.63 -28.74
N LEU A 435 4.80 16.44 -28.24
CA LEU A 435 3.77 17.09 -29.05
C LEU A 435 4.13 18.54 -29.40
N ILE A 436 4.93 19.19 -28.53
CA ILE A 436 5.42 20.55 -28.72
C ILE A 436 6.89 20.64 -28.34
N THR A 437 7.69 21.09 -29.31
CA THR A 437 9.10 21.46 -29.15
C THR A 437 9.37 22.93 -29.51
N ARG A 438 8.33 23.71 -29.87
CA ARG A 438 8.39 25.14 -30.20
C ARG A 438 7.46 25.96 -29.32
N SER A 439 7.79 27.22 -29.07
CA SER A 439 6.97 28.09 -28.23
C SER A 439 5.65 28.50 -28.90
N PHE A 440 4.58 28.52 -28.12
CA PHE A 440 3.29 29.10 -28.51
C PHE A 440 2.92 30.22 -27.54
N GLU A 441 2.83 31.45 -28.03
CA GLU A 441 2.27 32.55 -27.23
C GLU A 441 0.75 32.40 -27.13
N PHE A 442 0.21 32.68 -25.94
CA PHE A 442 -1.23 32.77 -25.74
C PHE A 442 -1.57 33.83 -24.69
N ARG A 443 -2.76 34.42 -24.86
CA ARG A 443 -3.34 35.39 -23.91
C ARG A 443 -4.59 34.81 -23.25
N MET A 444 -5.68 34.70 -24.01
CA MET A 444 -6.97 34.26 -23.48
C MET A 444 -7.15 32.75 -23.51
N LYS A 445 -6.81 32.13 -24.65
CA LYS A 445 -7.05 30.71 -24.86
C LYS A 445 -6.04 30.12 -25.82
N LEU A 446 -5.60 28.90 -25.53
CA LEU A 446 -4.82 28.06 -26.42
C LEU A 446 -5.53 26.70 -26.51
N THR A 447 -5.81 26.22 -27.72
CA THR A 447 -6.39 24.89 -27.93
C THR A 447 -5.60 24.20 -29.02
N LEU A 448 -5.04 23.04 -28.69
CA LEU A 448 -4.17 22.29 -29.57
C LEU A 448 -4.65 20.85 -29.64
N ARG A 449 -4.57 20.26 -30.84
CA ARG A 449 -5.11 18.94 -31.15
C ARG A 449 -4.08 18.11 -31.91
N TRP A 450 -3.89 16.87 -31.47
CA TRP A 450 -2.95 15.93 -32.10
C TRP A 450 -3.58 14.57 -32.28
N ASN A 451 -3.26 13.91 -33.39
CA ASN A 451 -3.60 12.51 -33.59
C ASN A 451 -2.47 11.63 -33.05
N VAL A 452 -2.77 10.83 -32.04
CA VAL A 452 -1.80 9.98 -31.33
C VAL A 452 -2.09 8.51 -31.65
N THR A 453 -1.05 7.76 -32.00
CA THR A 453 -1.14 6.31 -32.25
C THR A 453 -0.85 5.46 -31.02
N ALA A 454 -0.58 6.08 -29.87
CA ALA A 454 -0.25 5.42 -28.61
C ALA A 454 0.88 4.37 -28.74
N CYS A 455 1.92 4.73 -29.50
CA CYS A 455 3.07 3.87 -29.77
C CYS A 455 2.69 2.53 -30.45
N HIS A 456 1.58 2.51 -31.22
CA HIS A 456 1.19 1.38 -32.06
C HIS A 456 2.38 0.88 -32.89
N SER A 457 2.46 -0.44 -33.10
CA SER A 457 3.58 -1.16 -33.75
C SER A 457 4.92 -1.18 -32.99
N THR A 458 5.01 -0.57 -31.80
CA THR A 458 6.18 -0.70 -30.92
C THR A 458 5.87 -1.61 -29.72
N ARG A 459 6.89 -1.99 -28.95
CA ARG A 459 6.73 -2.76 -27.70
C ARG A 459 6.02 -1.99 -26.58
N ASN A 460 5.98 -0.67 -26.68
CA ASN A 460 5.33 0.23 -25.73
C ASN A 460 3.90 0.59 -26.18
N TRP A 461 3.32 -0.17 -27.10
CA TRP A 461 1.93 0.00 -27.50
C TRP A 461 0.99 -0.19 -26.30
N ILE A 462 0.10 0.77 -26.11
CA ILE A 462 -0.92 0.76 -25.06
C ILE A 462 -2.29 0.63 -25.73
N ARG A 463 -3.06 -0.36 -25.28
CA ARG A 463 -4.44 -0.60 -25.70
C ARG A 463 -5.45 -0.19 -24.64
N SER A 464 -5.10 -0.34 -23.37
CA SER A 464 -5.92 0.08 -22.24
C SER A 464 -5.07 0.96 -21.32
N LEU A 465 -5.51 2.20 -21.14
CA LEU A 465 -4.86 3.19 -20.29
C LEU A 465 -4.98 2.86 -18.81
N GLU A 466 -3.99 3.30 -18.05
CA GLU A 466 -4.00 3.40 -16.58
C GLU A 466 -3.91 4.89 -16.24
N HIS A 467 -2.69 5.43 -16.21
CA HIS A 467 -2.42 6.84 -15.93
C HIS A 467 -2.07 7.61 -17.21
N ILE A 468 -2.39 8.89 -17.21
CA ILE A 468 -1.91 9.86 -18.21
C ILE A 468 -1.16 10.96 -17.49
N GLN A 469 -0.02 11.38 -18.01
CA GLN A 469 0.68 12.59 -17.55
C GLN A 469 0.86 13.57 -18.71
N ALA A 470 0.37 14.79 -18.52
CA ALA A 470 0.66 15.92 -19.39
C ALA A 470 1.80 16.73 -18.78
N ARG A 471 3.02 16.51 -19.28
CA ARG A 471 4.22 17.25 -18.87
C ARG A 471 4.28 18.58 -19.60
N LEU A 472 4.10 19.66 -18.85
CA LEU A 472 4.02 21.02 -19.37
C LEU A 472 5.17 21.88 -18.85
N THR A 473 5.81 22.60 -19.76
CA THR A 473 6.63 23.77 -19.43
C THR A 473 5.93 24.99 -20.03
N LEU A 474 5.46 25.89 -19.19
CA LEU A 474 4.81 27.13 -19.61
C LEU A 474 5.17 28.28 -18.70
N THR A 475 5.29 29.48 -19.26
CA THR A 475 5.38 30.73 -18.51
C THR A 475 4.04 31.45 -18.59
N TYR A 476 3.67 32.18 -17.54
CA TYR A 476 2.43 32.96 -17.53
C TYR A 476 2.53 34.08 -16.50
N SER A 477 1.97 35.26 -16.80
CA SER A 477 2.06 36.43 -15.92
C SER A 477 1.45 36.20 -14.53
N ARG A 478 0.37 35.40 -14.45
CA ARG A 478 -0.28 35.02 -13.20
C ARG A 478 -0.80 33.59 -13.25
N ARG A 479 -0.05 32.66 -12.68
CA ARG A 479 -0.29 31.21 -12.80
C ARG A 479 -1.69 30.78 -12.33
N GLY A 480 -2.19 31.36 -11.24
CA GLY A 480 -3.49 31.02 -10.68
C GLY A 480 -4.70 31.32 -11.55
N ASP A 481 -4.55 32.15 -12.58
CA ASP A 481 -5.64 32.44 -13.53
C ASP A 481 -5.84 31.35 -14.58
N LEU A 482 -4.90 30.43 -14.69
CA LEU A 482 -4.96 29.36 -15.68
C LEU A 482 -5.95 28.27 -15.27
N SER A 483 -6.66 27.76 -16.26
CA SER A 483 -7.26 26.42 -16.21
C SER A 483 -6.72 25.59 -17.35
N ILE A 484 -6.44 24.31 -17.07
CA ILE A 484 -5.85 23.38 -18.03
C ILE A 484 -6.76 22.16 -18.13
N THR A 485 -7.21 21.86 -19.34
CA THR A 485 -8.05 20.70 -19.63
C THR A 485 -7.36 19.81 -20.67
N LEU A 486 -7.35 18.50 -20.42
CA LEU A 486 -6.98 17.48 -21.40
C LEU A 486 -8.21 16.66 -21.76
N ILE A 487 -8.43 16.44 -23.06
CA ILE A 487 -9.57 15.68 -23.58
C ILE A 487 -9.05 14.46 -24.34
N SER A 488 -9.53 13.27 -23.96
CA SER A 488 -9.15 12.00 -24.59
C SER A 488 -9.83 11.79 -25.94
N PRO A 489 -9.36 10.84 -26.77
CA PRO A 489 -10.02 10.44 -28.01
C PRO A 489 -11.45 9.94 -27.83
N LYS A 490 -11.78 9.43 -26.64
CA LYS A 490 -13.14 9.03 -26.26
C LYS A 490 -13.96 10.15 -25.64
N LYS A 491 -13.46 11.40 -25.71
CA LYS A 491 -14.09 12.63 -25.23
C LYS A 491 -14.19 12.74 -23.71
N THR A 492 -13.39 11.96 -22.98
CA THR A 492 -13.28 12.11 -21.52
C THR A 492 -12.51 13.39 -21.20
N ILE A 493 -13.05 14.17 -20.27
CA ILE A 493 -12.51 15.47 -19.88
C ILE A 493 -11.78 15.31 -18.55
N SER A 494 -10.49 15.66 -18.55
CA SER A 494 -9.66 15.77 -17.35
C SER A 494 -9.28 17.22 -17.13
N ASN A 495 -9.81 17.82 -16.06
CA ASN A 495 -9.39 19.14 -15.59
C ASN A 495 -8.09 18.96 -14.81
N LEU A 496 -6.98 19.20 -15.51
CA LEU A 496 -5.63 19.06 -14.98
C LEU A 496 -5.29 20.19 -14.00
N LEU A 497 -5.85 21.38 -14.19
CA LEU A 497 -5.70 22.51 -13.29
C LEU A 497 -6.98 23.35 -13.32
N THR A 498 -7.49 23.67 -12.13
CA THR A 498 -8.54 24.67 -11.94
C THR A 498 -7.93 26.01 -11.53
N THR A 499 -8.70 27.09 -11.70
CA THR A 499 -8.27 28.42 -11.25
C THR A 499 -8.00 28.42 -9.75
N ARG A 500 -6.86 28.99 -9.36
CA ARG A 500 -6.39 29.12 -7.98
C ARG A 500 -6.18 30.61 -7.65
N PRO A 501 -7.19 31.32 -7.13
CA PRO A 501 -7.14 32.76 -6.96
C PRO A 501 -6.03 33.28 -6.04
N TYR A 502 -5.46 32.46 -5.16
CA TYR A 502 -4.36 32.88 -4.28
C TYR A 502 -2.97 32.68 -4.90
N ASP A 503 -2.86 31.96 -6.02
CA ASP A 503 -1.62 31.75 -6.76
C ASP A 503 -1.29 32.93 -7.69
N LYS A 504 -0.58 33.92 -7.16
CA LYS A 504 -0.23 35.16 -7.87
C LYS A 504 1.11 35.12 -8.60
N THR A 505 1.80 33.98 -8.62
CA THR A 505 3.17 33.90 -9.15
C THR A 505 3.22 33.98 -10.68
N SER A 506 4.33 34.51 -11.20
CA SER A 506 4.65 34.54 -12.63
C SER A 506 5.58 33.40 -13.08
N ALA A 507 5.95 32.50 -12.17
CA ALA A 507 6.91 31.42 -12.44
C ALA A 507 6.39 30.37 -13.44
N GLY A 508 5.06 30.30 -13.66
CA GLY A 508 4.45 29.29 -14.52
C GLY A 508 4.69 27.85 -14.02
N PHE A 509 4.84 26.93 -14.96
CA PHE A 509 5.14 25.52 -14.71
C PHE A 509 6.42 25.11 -15.45
N SER A 510 7.29 24.35 -14.81
CA SER A 510 8.54 23.86 -15.40
C SER A 510 8.59 22.34 -15.35
N ASP A 511 8.42 21.69 -16.52
CA ASP A 511 8.33 20.23 -16.67
C ASP A 511 7.36 19.56 -15.67
N TRP A 512 6.26 20.25 -15.34
CA TRP A 512 5.29 19.75 -14.37
C TRP A 512 4.38 18.70 -14.99
N ALA A 513 4.29 17.54 -14.36
CA ALA A 513 3.59 16.36 -14.90
C ALA A 513 2.17 16.26 -14.34
N PHE A 514 1.21 17.02 -14.87
CA PHE A 514 -0.20 16.89 -14.46
C PHE A 514 -0.75 15.50 -14.77
N MET A 515 -1.31 14.80 -13.79
CA MET A 515 -1.74 13.41 -13.90
C MET A 515 -3.27 13.29 -13.98
N SER A 516 -3.76 12.30 -14.73
CA SER A 516 -5.16 11.93 -14.71
C SER A 516 -5.39 10.42 -14.70
N THR A 517 -6.35 9.98 -13.89
CA THR A 517 -6.88 8.61 -13.81
C THR A 517 -8.22 8.46 -14.55
N HIS A 518 -8.81 9.54 -15.07
CA HIS A 518 -10.20 9.56 -15.56
C HIS A 518 -10.43 8.72 -16.82
N CYS A 519 -9.37 8.49 -17.59
CA CYS A 519 -9.42 7.73 -18.84
C CYS A 519 -9.05 6.25 -18.64
N TRP A 520 -9.13 5.71 -17.42
CA TRP A 520 -8.71 4.34 -17.12
C TRP A 520 -9.47 3.30 -17.97
N ASP A 521 -8.72 2.36 -18.52
CA ASP A 521 -9.08 1.34 -19.52
C ASP A 521 -9.46 1.86 -20.93
N GLU A 522 -9.46 3.18 -21.19
CA GLU A 522 -9.72 3.70 -22.53
C GLU A 522 -8.62 3.29 -23.52
N ASP A 523 -8.99 3.17 -24.80
CA ASP A 523 -8.04 3.13 -25.90
C ASP A 523 -7.53 4.57 -26.16
N PRO A 524 -6.22 4.85 -25.96
CA PRO A 524 -5.64 6.18 -26.13
C PRO A 524 -5.42 6.59 -27.59
N SER A 525 -5.72 5.73 -28.55
CA SER A 525 -5.49 6.01 -29.98
C SER A 525 -6.51 7.01 -30.51
N GLY A 526 -6.03 8.05 -31.20
CA GLY A 526 -6.86 9.07 -31.84
C GLY A 526 -6.53 10.49 -31.40
N TYR A 527 -7.52 11.37 -31.47
CA TYR A 527 -7.30 12.80 -31.25
C TYR A 527 -7.33 13.18 -29.76
N TRP A 528 -6.20 13.69 -29.27
CA TRP A 528 -6.09 14.36 -27.97
C TRP A 528 -6.22 15.87 -28.15
N VAL A 529 -6.84 16.54 -27.18
CA VAL A 529 -6.96 18.00 -27.17
C VAL A 529 -6.45 18.55 -25.84
N LEU A 530 -5.46 19.44 -25.90
CA LEU A 530 -5.03 20.26 -24.76
C LEU A 530 -5.66 21.64 -24.89
N ARG A 531 -6.31 22.09 -23.83
CA ARG A 531 -6.91 23.43 -23.73
C ARG A 531 -6.36 24.15 -22.50
N ILE A 532 -5.84 25.35 -22.73
CA ILE A 532 -5.37 26.26 -21.68
C ILE A 532 -6.21 27.53 -21.80
N GLU A 533 -6.89 27.91 -20.72
CA GLU A 533 -7.79 29.06 -20.68
C GLU A 533 -7.40 29.99 -19.52
N ASN A 534 -7.48 31.30 -19.76
CA ASN A 534 -7.30 32.34 -18.77
C ASN A 534 -8.66 32.78 -18.23
N ASN A 535 -8.82 32.65 -16.92
CA ASN A 535 -10.04 33.01 -16.19
C ASN A 535 -9.88 34.30 -15.34
N GLY A 536 -8.75 34.99 -15.48
CA GLY A 536 -8.48 36.26 -14.80
C GLY A 536 -8.39 37.42 -15.78
N ASP A 537 -7.39 38.30 -15.56
CA ASP A 537 -7.24 39.51 -16.36
C ASP A 537 -6.89 39.20 -17.83
N SER A 538 -7.60 39.84 -18.75
CA SER A 538 -7.34 39.82 -20.19
C SER A 538 -5.92 40.26 -20.60
N THR A 539 -5.23 41.03 -19.76
CA THR A 539 -3.84 41.44 -19.99
C THR A 539 -2.83 40.32 -19.73
N ASN A 540 -3.24 39.24 -19.05
CA ASN A 540 -2.35 38.13 -18.79
C ASN A 540 -1.88 37.48 -20.10
N ARG A 541 -0.61 37.08 -20.10
CA ARG A 541 0.05 36.49 -21.27
C ARG A 541 1.07 35.46 -20.83
N GLY A 542 1.37 34.54 -21.74
CA GLY A 542 2.46 33.60 -21.53
C GLY A 542 2.74 32.73 -22.73
N PHE A 543 3.62 31.76 -22.51
CA PHE A 543 4.15 30.90 -23.56
C PHE A 543 4.08 29.44 -23.12
N LEU A 544 3.51 28.59 -23.95
CA LEU A 544 3.67 27.15 -23.82
C LEU A 544 4.96 26.74 -24.55
N LEU A 545 5.95 26.26 -23.79
CA LEU A 545 7.30 25.96 -24.28
C LEU A 545 7.48 24.46 -24.57
N LYS A 546 6.88 23.60 -23.76
CA LYS A 546 6.94 22.14 -23.90
C LYS A 546 5.60 21.52 -23.57
N PHE A 547 5.19 20.55 -24.38
CA PHE A 547 4.13 19.61 -24.03
C PHE A 547 4.55 18.21 -24.47
N GLN A 548 4.71 17.33 -23.47
CA GLN A 548 4.95 15.91 -23.66
C GLN A 548 3.78 15.14 -23.02
N LEU A 549 3.17 14.25 -23.80
CA LEU A 549 2.11 13.36 -23.34
C LEU A 549 2.74 12.01 -23.00
N GLU A 550 2.66 11.61 -21.73
CA GLU A 550 3.07 10.30 -21.27
C GLU A 550 1.82 9.45 -20.97
N LEU A 551 1.71 8.32 -21.65
CA LEU A 551 0.65 7.36 -21.48
C LEU A 551 1.21 6.14 -20.76
N HIS A 552 0.53 5.69 -19.71
CA HIS A 552 0.85 4.48 -18.97
C HIS A 552 -0.31 3.50 -19.10
N GLY A 553 -0.01 2.21 -19.24
CA GLY A 553 -1.06 1.21 -19.38
C GLY A 553 -0.56 -0.16 -19.79
N THR A 554 -1.45 -0.93 -20.42
CA THR A 554 -1.18 -2.29 -20.89
C THR A 554 -1.63 -2.50 -22.33
N ALA A 555 -1.00 -3.44 -23.02
CA ALA A 555 -1.44 -3.93 -24.32
C ALA A 555 -2.66 -4.89 -24.22
N GLU A 556 -3.08 -5.23 -23.00
CA GLU A 556 -4.27 -6.04 -22.76
C GLU A 556 -5.56 -5.30 -23.13
N HIS A 557 -6.58 -6.07 -23.50
CA HIS A 557 -7.93 -5.57 -23.66
C HIS A 557 -8.69 -5.68 -22.34
N MET A 558 -8.57 -4.67 -21.48
CA MET A 558 -9.06 -4.76 -20.09
C MET A 558 -10.58 -4.82 -19.96
N ILE A 559 -11.33 -4.18 -20.87
CA ILE A 559 -12.80 -4.19 -20.87
C ILE A 559 -13.38 -5.56 -21.24
N GLY A 560 -12.68 -6.32 -22.09
CA GLY A 560 -13.11 -7.68 -22.48
C GLY A 560 -12.67 -8.77 -21.51
N ARG A 561 -12.05 -8.43 -20.38
CA ARG A 561 -11.49 -9.40 -19.43
C ARG A 561 -12.61 -10.10 -18.65
N ARG A 562 -12.71 -11.43 -18.79
CA ARG A 562 -13.62 -12.26 -17.99
C ARG A 562 -12.93 -12.80 -16.75
N MET A 563 -13.65 -12.83 -15.63
CA MET A 563 -13.16 -13.29 -14.33
C MET A 563 -14.14 -14.33 -13.79
N GLU A 564 -13.87 -15.61 -14.05
CA GLU A 564 -14.83 -16.70 -13.80
C GLU A 564 -14.43 -17.63 -12.65
N ARG A 565 -13.17 -17.59 -12.18
CA ARG A 565 -12.68 -18.48 -11.10
C ARG A 565 -11.84 -17.71 -10.08
N ALA A 566 -11.91 -18.18 -8.82
CA ALA A 566 -11.04 -17.68 -7.77
C ALA A 566 -9.57 -17.96 -8.14
N VAL A 567 -8.72 -16.98 -7.89
CA VAL A 567 -7.28 -17.00 -8.23
C VAL A 567 -6.45 -17.60 -7.10
N VAL A 568 -7.01 -17.62 -5.88
CA VAL A 568 -6.50 -18.29 -4.69
C VAL A 568 -7.53 -19.33 -4.25
N GLN A 569 -7.13 -20.59 -4.08
CA GLN A 569 -8.04 -21.69 -3.74
C GLN A 569 -7.47 -22.60 -2.64
N GLN A 570 -8.34 -23.41 -2.02
CA GLN A 570 -8.00 -24.25 -0.88
C GLN A 570 -7.04 -25.39 -1.25
N CYS A 571 -6.10 -25.58 -0.31
CA CYS A 571 -5.06 -26.58 -0.32
C CYS A 571 -5.58 -28.03 -0.32
N ALA A 572 -4.86 -28.94 -1.00
CA ALA A 572 -5.11 -30.39 -0.89
C ALA A 572 -4.54 -30.96 0.42
N VAL A 573 -3.31 -30.59 0.77
CA VAL A 573 -2.61 -31.07 1.98
C VAL A 573 -1.92 -29.91 2.68
N ARG A 574 -2.31 -29.66 3.94
CA ARG A 574 -1.71 -28.63 4.79
C ARG A 574 -0.61 -29.21 5.67
N ASN A 575 0.45 -28.43 5.88
CA ASN A 575 1.50 -28.73 6.85
C ASN A 575 1.03 -28.46 8.30
N SER A 576 1.90 -28.73 9.28
CA SER A 576 1.64 -28.50 10.71
C SER A 576 1.31 -27.05 11.06
N ASP A 577 1.83 -26.10 10.27
CA ASP A 577 1.66 -24.66 10.45
C ASP A 577 0.42 -24.12 9.71
N GLY A 578 -0.36 -25.02 9.09
CA GLY A 578 -1.56 -24.68 8.32
C GLY A 578 -1.28 -24.15 6.90
N GLY A 579 -0.01 -24.05 6.50
CA GLY A 579 0.44 -23.70 5.15
C GLY A 579 0.19 -24.81 4.15
N CYS A 580 0.03 -24.46 2.87
CA CYS A 580 -0.27 -25.42 1.83
C CYS A 580 0.98 -26.04 1.22
N GLU A 581 1.14 -27.35 1.37
CA GLU A 581 2.24 -28.10 0.79
C GLU A 581 1.90 -28.63 -0.62
N GLU A 582 0.63 -29.00 -0.82
CA GLU A 582 0.12 -29.58 -2.06
C GLU A 582 -1.17 -28.93 -2.53
N CYS A 583 -1.20 -28.57 -3.81
CA CYS A 583 -2.34 -27.92 -4.44
C CYS A 583 -3.11 -28.88 -5.35
N ILE A 584 -4.44 -28.74 -5.36
CA ILE A 584 -5.30 -29.49 -6.27
C ILE A 584 -5.03 -29.01 -7.70
N TYR A 585 -4.73 -29.92 -8.63
CA TYR A 585 -4.57 -29.60 -10.05
C TYR A 585 -5.81 -28.82 -10.57
N PRO A 586 -5.65 -27.71 -11.33
CA PRO A 586 -4.45 -27.22 -12.02
C PRO A 586 -3.68 -26.10 -11.29
N LEU A 587 -3.68 -26.09 -9.96
CA LEU A 587 -3.05 -25.03 -9.16
C LEU A 587 -1.56 -25.27 -8.91
N TYR A 588 -0.83 -24.18 -8.75
CA TYR A 588 0.59 -24.13 -8.43
C TYR A 588 0.82 -23.80 -6.96
N VAL A 589 1.77 -24.49 -6.33
CA VAL A 589 2.24 -24.12 -4.99
C VAL A 589 3.18 -22.93 -5.12
N PHE A 590 2.88 -21.86 -4.38
CA PHE A 590 3.76 -20.72 -4.20
C PHE A 590 3.84 -20.44 -2.71
N GLU A 591 5.05 -20.56 -2.15
CA GLU A 591 5.27 -20.56 -0.71
C GLU A 591 4.32 -21.56 -0.02
N ASN A 592 3.28 -21.06 0.66
CA ASN A 592 2.31 -21.86 1.40
C ASN A 592 0.86 -21.67 0.90
N ILE A 593 0.67 -21.20 -0.35
CA ILE A 593 -0.67 -20.97 -0.95
C ILE A 593 -0.80 -21.57 -2.35
N CYS A 594 -2.04 -21.86 -2.75
CA CYS A 594 -2.36 -22.41 -4.07
C CYS A 594 -2.85 -21.35 -5.03
N LEU A 595 -2.20 -21.29 -6.19
CA LEU A 595 -2.40 -20.24 -7.18
C LEU A 595 -2.77 -20.80 -8.54
N MET A 596 -3.66 -20.12 -9.26
CA MET A 596 -3.95 -20.44 -10.67
C MET A 596 -2.80 -20.12 -11.65
N SER A 597 -1.83 -19.29 -11.24
CA SER A 597 -0.65 -18.94 -12.03
C SER A 597 0.43 -18.38 -11.11
N CYS A 598 1.71 -18.55 -11.47
CA CYS A 598 2.80 -17.94 -10.72
C CYS A 598 2.76 -16.40 -10.80
N PRO A 599 3.10 -15.70 -9.70
CA PRO A 599 3.21 -14.24 -9.69
C PRO A 599 4.42 -13.76 -10.52
N PRO A 600 4.52 -12.44 -10.82
CA PRO A 600 5.74 -11.85 -11.36
C PRO A 600 6.96 -12.24 -10.52
N HIS A 601 8.12 -12.33 -11.16
CA HIS A 601 9.39 -12.83 -10.62
C HIS A 601 9.44 -14.33 -10.33
N TYR A 602 8.42 -15.11 -10.71
CA TYR A 602 8.43 -16.57 -10.59
C TYR A 602 7.98 -17.24 -11.89
N TYR A 603 8.52 -18.44 -12.17
CA TYR A 603 8.12 -19.29 -13.28
C TYR A 603 7.64 -20.66 -12.81
N VAL A 604 6.86 -21.33 -13.66
CA VAL A 604 6.36 -22.68 -13.39
C VAL A 604 7.47 -23.69 -13.65
N SER A 605 7.79 -24.50 -12.64
CA SER A 605 8.64 -25.67 -12.81
C SER A 605 7.80 -26.95 -12.77
N ASN A 606 7.89 -27.75 -13.84
CA ASN A 606 7.44 -29.13 -13.83
C ASN A 606 8.50 -29.95 -13.09
N GLY A 607 8.18 -30.49 -11.92
CA GLY A 607 9.16 -31.32 -11.21
C GLY A 607 9.40 -32.63 -11.97
N ASN A 608 10.53 -33.28 -11.65
CA ASN A 608 11.08 -34.36 -12.46
C ASN A 608 10.73 -35.76 -11.92
N SER A 609 9.61 -35.95 -11.24
CA SER A 609 9.22 -37.27 -10.73
C SER A 609 7.71 -37.48 -10.67
N THR A 610 7.31 -38.74 -10.58
CA THR A 610 5.94 -39.29 -10.59
C THR A 610 5.01 -38.78 -9.47
N ARG A 611 5.47 -37.86 -8.62
CA ARG A 611 4.72 -37.11 -7.59
C ARG A 611 5.10 -35.62 -7.52
N SER A 612 5.50 -35.03 -8.64
CA SER A 612 5.92 -33.63 -8.66
C SER A 612 4.75 -32.67 -8.86
N TYR A 613 4.32 -32.03 -7.76
CA TYR A 613 3.40 -30.90 -7.83
C TYR A 613 4.07 -29.73 -8.55
N GLN A 614 3.33 -29.01 -9.39
CA GLN A 614 3.85 -27.84 -10.08
C GLN A 614 4.06 -26.70 -9.08
N ARG A 615 5.28 -26.17 -9.01
CA ARG A 615 5.65 -25.10 -8.06
C ARG A 615 6.16 -23.87 -8.79
N CYS A 616 5.98 -22.72 -8.16
CA CYS A 616 6.53 -21.45 -8.61
C CYS A 616 7.95 -21.27 -8.07
N LEU A 617 8.93 -21.20 -8.97
CA LEU A 617 10.34 -20.97 -8.64
C LEU A 617 10.78 -19.57 -9.07
N PRO A 618 11.70 -18.92 -8.36
CA PRO A 618 12.10 -17.55 -8.66
C PRO A 618 12.82 -17.45 -10.01
N CYS A 619 12.51 -16.38 -10.74
CA CYS A 619 13.22 -15.94 -11.93
C CYS A 619 14.64 -15.48 -11.61
N HIS A 620 15.46 -15.33 -12.64
CA HIS A 620 16.70 -14.56 -12.50
C HIS A 620 16.37 -13.12 -12.06
N ARG A 621 17.20 -12.53 -11.19
CA ARG A 621 16.99 -11.20 -10.60
C ARG A 621 16.80 -10.06 -11.62
N ASN A 622 17.31 -10.23 -12.84
CA ASN A 622 17.18 -9.23 -13.92
C ASN A 622 15.88 -9.38 -14.71
N CYS A 623 15.10 -10.45 -14.51
CA CYS A 623 13.84 -10.67 -15.21
C CYS A 623 12.66 -10.29 -14.30
N HIS A 624 11.65 -9.65 -14.88
CA HIS A 624 10.38 -9.42 -14.19
C HIS A 624 9.40 -10.56 -14.43
N THR A 625 9.36 -11.12 -15.64
CA THR A 625 8.69 -12.39 -15.93
C THR A 625 9.67 -13.28 -16.68
N CYS A 626 9.58 -14.60 -16.50
CA CYS A 626 10.51 -15.54 -17.11
C CYS A 626 9.86 -16.90 -17.37
N PHE A 627 10.50 -17.69 -18.23
CA PHE A 627 10.13 -19.11 -18.45
C PHE A 627 11.15 -20.09 -17.86
N GLY A 628 12.19 -19.59 -17.18
CA GLY A 628 13.26 -20.38 -16.61
C GLY A 628 14.15 -19.56 -15.68
N LYS A 629 15.12 -20.21 -15.03
CA LYS A 629 15.99 -19.61 -14.01
C LYS A 629 17.15 -18.76 -14.58
N GLN A 630 17.48 -18.92 -15.86
CA GLN A 630 18.64 -18.24 -16.44
C GLN A 630 18.33 -16.78 -16.78
N ASP A 631 19.38 -15.95 -16.85
CA ASP A 631 19.30 -14.54 -17.25
C ASP A 631 18.91 -14.35 -18.73
N THR A 632 19.01 -15.41 -19.54
CA THR A 632 18.54 -15.55 -20.93
C THR A 632 17.11 -16.09 -21.04
N ASN A 633 16.36 -16.18 -19.94
CA ASN A 633 14.97 -16.67 -19.96
C ASN A 633 13.95 -15.58 -19.60
N CYS A 634 14.31 -14.30 -19.74
CA CYS A 634 13.42 -13.19 -19.46
C CYS A 634 12.34 -13.04 -20.56
N LEU A 635 11.08 -12.94 -20.14
CA LEU A 635 9.94 -12.63 -21.00
C LEU A 635 9.64 -11.11 -21.00
N ASP A 636 9.72 -10.50 -19.82
CA ASP A 636 9.65 -9.05 -19.62
C ASP A 636 10.69 -8.62 -18.58
N CYS A 637 11.10 -7.36 -18.66
CA CYS A 637 12.09 -6.78 -17.76
C CYS A 637 11.45 -5.97 -16.64
N PRO A 638 12.17 -5.79 -15.51
CA PRO A 638 11.79 -4.86 -14.47
C PRO A 638 11.60 -3.44 -15.01
N PRO A 639 10.88 -2.57 -14.28
CA PRO A 639 10.83 -1.14 -14.60
C PRO A 639 12.22 -0.56 -14.86
N TYR A 640 12.33 0.35 -15.82
CA TYR A 640 13.58 1.01 -16.22
C TYR A 640 14.64 0.10 -16.87
N SER A 641 14.34 -1.16 -17.16
CA SER A 641 15.17 -2.06 -17.95
C SER A 641 14.65 -2.25 -19.38
N THR A 642 15.54 -2.52 -20.33
CA THR A 642 15.20 -2.88 -21.71
C THR A 642 15.42 -4.37 -21.97
N LEU A 643 14.44 -5.02 -22.61
CA LEU A 643 14.51 -6.41 -23.03
C LEU A 643 15.22 -6.55 -24.39
N ASP A 644 16.25 -7.39 -24.47
CA ASP A 644 16.75 -7.92 -25.72
C ASP A 644 15.97 -9.20 -26.07
N SER A 645 14.96 -9.09 -26.94
CA SER A 645 14.12 -10.23 -27.33
C SER A 645 14.85 -11.30 -28.16
N ARG A 646 16.04 -11.02 -28.72
CA ARG A 646 16.79 -12.07 -29.44
C ARG A 646 17.56 -12.96 -28.47
N ARG A 647 18.05 -12.37 -27.38
CA ARG A 647 18.80 -13.07 -26.33
C ARG A 647 17.93 -13.47 -25.14
N SER A 648 16.70 -12.96 -25.08
CA SER A 648 15.79 -13.08 -23.93
C SER A 648 16.46 -12.63 -22.62
N THR A 649 17.26 -11.57 -22.70
CA THR A 649 17.98 -10.96 -21.56
C THR A 649 17.46 -9.56 -21.28
N CYS A 650 17.57 -9.13 -20.04
CA CYS A 650 17.23 -7.76 -19.64
C CYS A 650 18.49 -6.95 -19.35
N SER A 651 18.49 -5.69 -19.79
CA SER A 651 19.49 -4.73 -19.34
C SER A 651 19.36 -4.50 -17.83
N PRO A 652 20.44 -4.13 -17.15
CA PRO A 652 20.34 -3.50 -15.84
C PRO A 652 19.35 -2.33 -15.90
N PRO A 653 18.56 -2.09 -14.84
CA PRO A 653 17.65 -0.96 -14.81
C PRO A 653 18.47 0.32 -14.87
N VAL A 654 18.18 1.14 -15.89
CA VAL A 654 18.75 2.47 -16.06
C VAL A 654 17.73 3.45 -15.52
N TYR A 655 17.84 3.71 -14.22
CA TYR A 655 16.99 4.68 -13.57
C TYR A 655 17.25 6.09 -14.13
N PRO A 656 16.28 7.03 -14.07
CA PRO A 656 16.40 8.37 -14.66
C PRO A 656 17.65 9.19 -14.25
N TRP A 657 18.31 8.81 -13.16
CA TRP A 657 19.51 9.41 -12.58
C TRP A 657 20.79 8.57 -12.75
N ASP A 658 20.75 7.45 -13.47
CA ASP A 658 21.97 6.79 -13.95
C ASP A 658 22.60 7.71 -15.00
N HIS A 659 23.29 8.74 -14.51
CA HIS A 659 24.09 9.67 -15.29
C HIS A 659 25.26 8.89 -15.91
N LYS A 660 24.99 8.11 -16.95
CA LYS A 660 25.99 7.89 -17.99
C LYS A 660 26.15 9.20 -18.77
N GLY A 661 26.88 10.14 -18.17
CA GLY A 661 27.21 11.41 -18.79
C GLY A 661 27.75 12.45 -17.81
N LYS A 662 29.08 12.47 -17.62
CA LYS A 662 29.91 13.51 -16.99
C LYS A 662 29.91 13.58 -15.45
N VAL A 663 30.41 12.51 -14.82
CA VAL A 663 31.60 12.77 -13.98
C VAL A 663 32.75 12.88 -14.97
N THR A 664 32.93 14.06 -15.57
CA THR A 664 34.29 14.39 -16.02
C THR A 664 35.16 14.23 -14.79
N ASN A 665 36.29 13.53 -14.92
CA ASN A 665 37.37 13.41 -13.95
C ASN A 665 37.75 14.78 -13.35
N GLY A 666 36.91 15.30 -12.45
CA GLY A 666 37.08 16.55 -11.73
C GLY A 666 37.80 16.30 -10.41
N MET A 667 37.81 15.05 -9.95
CA MET A 667 38.58 14.62 -8.79
C MET A 667 40.07 14.44 -9.09
N ASP A 668 40.50 14.49 -10.35
CA ASP A 668 41.93 14.49 -10.71
C ASP A 668 42.51 15.91 -10.79
N ARG A 669 41.72 16.95 -11.10
CA ARG A 669 42.27 18.31 -11.22
C ARG A 669 42.38 19.03 -9.89
N THR A 670 41.43 18.87 -8.97
CA THR A 670 41.55 19.43 -7.62
C THR A 670 42.57 18.66 -6.79
N ALA A 671 42.63 17.32 -6.91
CA ALA A 671 43.66 16.52 -6.25
C ALA A 671 45.06 16.75 -6.85
N ALA A 672 45.20 16.94 -8.16
CA ALA A 672 46.49 17.31 -8.77
C ALA A 672 46.90 18.75 -8.42
N VAL A 673 45.96 19.71 -8.39
CA VAL A 673 46.28 21.10 -8.00
C VAL A 673 46.59 21.21 -6.52
N LEU A 674 45.89 20.48 -5.64
CA LEU A 674 46.25 20.36 -4.22
C LEU A 674 47.56 19.59 -4.02
N GLY A 675 47.82 18.54 -4.81
CA GLY A 675 49.08 17.80 -4.81
C GLY A 675 50.27 18.65 -5.28
N ILE A 676 50.07 19.56 -6.23
CA ILE A 676 51.09 20.53 -6.70
C ILE A 676 51.27 21.67 -5.69
N LEU A 677 50.19 22.20 -5.11
CA LEU A 677 50.23 23.29 -4.13
C LEU A 677 50.76 22.85 -2.75
N MET A 678 50.54 21.59 -2.36
CA MET A 678 51.08 21.02 -1.11
C MET A 678 52.43 20.32 -1.31
N GLY A 679 52.66 19.72 -2.48
CA GLY A 679 53.92 19.05 -2.82
C GLY A 679 55.05 20.01 -3.20
N GLY A 680 54.76 21.14 -3.84
CA GLY A 680 55.76 22.15 -4.19
C GLY A 680 56.51 22.72 -2.97
N PRO A 681 55.83 23.18 -1.91
CA PRO A 681 56.47 23.67 -0.69
C PRO A 681 57.25 22.59 0.06
N LEU A 682 56.77 21.33 0.07
CA LEU A 682 57.45 20.21 0.72
C LEU A 682 58.74 19.81 -0.01
N VAL A 683 58.74 19.82 -1.35
CA VAL A 683 59.95 19.57 -2.15
C VAL A 683 60.96 20.70 -1.98
N ILE A 684 60.50 21.96 -1.94
CA ILE A 684 61.39 23.12 -1.68
C ILE A 684 61.98 23.04 -0.27
N LEU A 685 61.20 22.69 0.75
CA LEU A 685 61.70 22.48 2.11
C LEU A 685 62.70 21.33 2.20
N PHE A 686 62.48 20.25 1.45
CA PHE A 686 63.40 19.10 1.43
C PHE A 686 64.71 19.43 0.69
N VAL A 687 64.64 20.20 -0.40
CA VAL A 687 65.83 20.69 -1.11
C VAL A 687 66.59 21.71 -0.27
N MET A 688 65.91 22.63 0.42
CA MET A 688 66.52 23.58 1.35
C MET A 688 67.15 22.87 2.56
N TRP A 689 66.51 21.83 3.09
CA TRP A 689 67.07 20.99 4.14
C TRP A 689 68.27 20.18 3.65
N ALA A 690 68.23 19.62 2.45
CA ALA A 690 69.35 18.88 1.86
C ALA A 690 70.56 19.79 1.56
N ILE A 691 70.32 21.02 1.09
CA ILE A 691 71.36 22.03 0.90
C ILE A 691 71.92 22.47 2.26
N ALA A 692 71.08 22.74 3.25
CA ALA A 692 71.52 23.09 4.61
C ALA A 692 72.30 21.94 5.28
N TRP A 693 71.90 20.69 5.05
CA TRP A 693 72.59 19.49 5.53
C TRP A 693 73.94 19.27 4.84
N MET A 694 74.03 19.52 3.53
CA MET A 694 75.31 19.48 2.80
C MET A 694 76.27 20.60 3.25
N VAL A 695 75.76 21.81 3.47
CA VAL A 695 76.55 22.93 4.00
C VAL A 695 76.98 22.66 5.45
N SER A 696 76.12 22.07 6.27
CA SER A 696 76.42 21.66 7.66
C SER A 696 77.42 20.50 7.74
N ARG A 697 77.53 19.65 6.72
CA ARG A 697 78.54 18.58 6.64
C ARG A 697 79.89 19.02 6.07
N SER A 698 79.96 20.21 5.49
CA SER A 698 81.21 20.78 4.97
C SER A 698 82.08 21.39 6.07
N PHE A 699 81.50 21.63 7.26
CA PHE A 699 82.18 22.18 8.42
C PHE A 699 81.75 21.43 9.68
N LEU A 700 82.45 20.34 10.01
CA LEU A 700 82.83 19.95 11.38
C LEU A 700 83.65 18.64 11.34
N PRO A 701 84.75 18.53 12.13
CA PRO A 701 85.74 17.46 12.03
C PRO A 701 85.34 16.16 12.72
N ARG A 702 86.01 15.08 12.27
CA ARG A 702 85.98 13.68 12.75
C ARG A 702 85.93 13.55 14.28
N GLY A 703 85.07 12.66 14.79
CA GLY A 703 85.18 12.14 16.16
C GLY A 703 84.05 11.22 16.62
N ALA A 704 84.32 9.91 16.57
CA ALA A 704 83.86 8.84 17.47
C ALA A 704 82.38 8.37 17.56
N ALA A 705 82.23 7.10 17.15
CA ALA A 705 81.50 5.98 17.77
C ALA A 705 79.96 5.98 17.82
N ARG A 706 79.37 5.06 17.04
CA ARG A 706 77.99 4.57 17.13
C ARG A 706 78.05 3.07 17.45
N ASN A 707 77.45 2.65 18.56
CA ASN A 707 77.02 1.26 18.75
C ASN A 707 75.54 1.20 18.39
N GLN A 708 75.21 0.20 17.59
CA GLN A 708 73.97 -0.04 16.88
C GLN A 708 73.25 -1.23 17.54
N VAL A 709 71.94 -1.12 17.74
CA VAL A 709 71.07 -2.30 17.86
C VAL A 709 69.82 -2.04 17.04
N ASP A 710 69.61 -2.94 16.09
CA ASP A 710 68.52 -3.00 15.12
C ASP A 710 67.21 -3.49 15.77
N ILE A 711 66.08 -3.05 15.23
CA ILE A 711 64.80 -3.76 15.37
C ILE A 711 64.20 -3.92 13.97
N SER A 712 64.27 -5.15 13.46
CA SER A 712 63.33 -5.68 12.48
C SER A 712 62.37 -6.60 13.21
N THR A 713 61.08 -6.52 12.93
CA THR A 713 60.16 -7.65 13.16
C THR A 713 58.93 -7.52 12.28
N SER A 714 58.76 -8.54 11.44
CA SER A 714 57.54 -8.89 10.71
C SER A 714 56.68 -9.84 11.55
N HIS A 715 55.36 -9.68 11.43
CA HIS A 715 54.29 -10.69 11.51
C HIS A 715 54.34 -11.80 12.59
N SER A 716 53.30 -11.87 13.45
CA SER A 716 52.14 -12.78 13.32
C SER A 716 51.39 -12.97 14.67
N SER A 717 50.12 -13.38 14.55
CA SER A 717 49.19 -14.02 15.51
C SER A 717 49.80 -14.61 16.79
N ASP A 718 49.14 -14.65 17.96
CA ASP A 718 47.83 -15.24 18.21
C ASP A 718 47.40 -15.03 19.68
N GLU A 719 46.11 -15.25 19.93
CA GLU A 719 45.47 -15.78 21.16
C GLU A 719 45.62 -15.16 22.58
N SER A 720 44.49 -14.61 23.04
CA SER A 720 43.67 -15.13 24.16
C SER A 720 43.87 -14.66 25.63
N ARG A 721 42.69 -14.53 26.26
CA ARG A 721 42.30 -14.62 27.69
C ARG A 721 42.40 -13.38 28.60
N ASP A 722 41.21 -13.00 29.08
CA ASP A 722 40.77 -12.90 30.49
C ASP A 722 41.66 -12.14 31.49
N VAL A 723 41.19 -11.36 32.47
CA VAL A 723 39.90 -11.04 33.09
C VAL A 723 40.21 -10.00 34.19
N GLU A 724 39.22 -9.15 34.52
CA GLU A 724 39.01 -8.43 35.80
C GLU A 724 39.85 -7.19 36.20
N MET A 725 39.17 -6.03 36.34
CA MET A 725 38.65 -5.42 37.58
C MET A 725 39.71 -5.08 38.63
N VAL A 726 39.91 -3.77 38.88
CA VAL A 726 39.83 -3.17 40.23
C VAL A 726 39.47 -1.67 40.10
N VAL A 727 38.64 -1.25 41.06
CA VAL A 727 37.89 0.00 41.26
C VAL A 727 38.72 1.04 42.06
N PHE A 728 38.15 2.24 42.22
CA PHE A 728 38.40 3.31 43.22
C PHE A 728 39.36 4.44 42.77
N SER A 729 39.19 5.73 43.10
CA SER A 729 38.12 6.55 43.67
C SER A 729 38.65 7.98 43.88
N ILE A 730 37.81 9.00 43.62
CA ILE A 730 37.51 10.17 44.49
C ILE A 730 38.55 11.32 44.71
N THR A 731 38.00 12.56 44.72
CA THR A 731 38.43 13.87 45.33
C THR A 731 39.56 14.68 44.66
N GLU A 732 39.62 16.03 44.64
CA GLU A 732 38.98 17.13 45.43
C GLU A 732 39.20 18.53 44.75
N ARG A 733 38.26 19.49 44.97
CA ARG A 733 38.35 20.97 45.24
C ARG A 733 39.35 21.91 44.46
N GLN A 734 39.15 23.23 44.22
CA GLN A 734 38.29 24.31 44.75
C GLN A 734 38.42 25.63 43.91
N ALA A 735 37.39 26.51 44.00
CA ALA A 735 37.32 28.01 43.94
C ALA A 735 37.72 28.77 42.63
N GLU A 736 37.12 29.90 42.18
CA GLU A 736 36.47 31.08 42.82
C GLU A 736 35.42 31.81 41.90
N ASN A 737 34.42 32.44 42.57
CA ASN A 737 33.75 33.74 42.37
C ASN A 737 33.22 34.27 41.01
N SER A 738 31.92 34.60 40.95
CA SER A 738 31.42 35.99 41.10
C SER A 738 29.88 36.10 40.95
N GLU A 739 29.33 37.06 41.70
CA GLU A 739 27.92 37.36 41.93
C GLU A 739 27.23 38.07 40.74
N SER A 740 25.92 37.88 40.57
CA SER A 740 24.98 39.02 40.53
C SER A 740 23.52 38.56 40.65
N THR A 741 22.92 39.04 41.74
CA THR A 741 21.50 39.13 42.07
C THR A 741 20.71 40.00 41.10
N SER A 742 19.51 39.58 40.70
CA SER A 742 18.23 40.17 41.17
C SER A 742 17.06 39.69 40.29
N THR A 743 16.11 38.89 40.78
CA THR A 743 14.92 39.17 41.62
C THR A 743 13.73 39.92 41.00
N PHE A 744 12.58 39.24 41.13
CA PHE A 744 11.23 39.73 41.50
C PHE A 744 10.18 40.07 40.39
N THR A 745 9.27 39.09 40.22
CA THR A 745 7.77 39.13 40.32
C THR A 745 6.85 39.78 39.27
N ASN A 746 5.88 38.97 38.77
CA ASN A 746 4.42 38.97 39.05
C ASN A 746 3.81 40.34 39.48
N ILE A 747 2.66 40.89 39.04
CA ILE A 747 1.28 40.38 38.77
C ILE A 747 0.54 41.40 37.79
N PRO A 748 -0.82 41.60 37.69
CA PRO A 748 -1.63 41.38 36.48
C PRO A 748 -2.45 42.59 35.92
N ASN A 749 -3.21 42.30 34.85
CA ASN A 749 -4.59 42.75 34.54
C ASN A 749 -4.93 44.15 33.95
N THR A 750 -5.89 44.07 33.02
CA THR A 750 -7.00 45.00 32.68
C THR A 750 -6.93 45.94 31.45
N SER A 751 -7.92 45.71 30.55
CA SER A 751 -8.72 46.69 29.77
C SER A 751 -7.98 47.52 28.70
N ARG A 752 -8.55 48.06 27.61
CA ARG A 752 -9.90 48.23 27.04
C ARG A 752 -9.68 48.76 25.60
N GLU A 753 -10.67 48.58 24.72
CA GLU A 753 -11.05 49.44 23.57
C GLU A 753 -9.96 49.92 22.57
N THR A 754 -9.96 49.37 21.35
CA THR A 754 -10.51 50.00 20.11
C THR A 754 -10.55 48.98 18.99
#